data_AF-A0A9W4B7X1-F1
#
_entry.id   AF-A0A9W4B7X1-F1
#
_cell.length_a   1.000
_cell.length_b   1.000
_cell.length_c   1.000
_cell.angle_alpha   90.00
_cell.angle_beta   90.00
_cell.angle_gamma   90.00
#
_symmetry.space_group_name_H-M   'P 1'
#
loop_
_entity.id
_entity.type
_entity.pdbx_description
1 polymer ?
#
loop_
_entity_poly.entity_id
_entity_poly.type
_entity_poly.pdbx_seq_one_letter_code
_entity_poly.pdbx_strand_id
1 'polypeptide(L)'
;MPTNGLPDGRELVVLSAHAEELLTTDADAILRYLRPGTDVSAVAATLLRTRRLRRHRAVVRAASIAELVEGLQALSAGNEHPMVATSSETSTGKTVFVFPGQGNQWPSMGADAYDRSPVYRAQVDECVAAFAAAGHVSPLPYLTAHTGGGDWSQVEIQGAQFVHAVCVAHIWQSCGVTPDITVGHSLGEVAAAYVAGRITLTDAVAVVIARAKAVDRLQGDYRMAALGISVGEAEHLIATVEGWLEVSAVNSKSSVVVSGQRDAVTALVATASDRGLFARELGVNYPGHTTALEALHDDLSALLPKGQFGPAPVQFIGSVTGQAVPAGTGFAHYWYRNLRDTVRFDRAVDAARRQGGARFIEMSAHASLLFALEDLTGDGPEPPLIVGSGRRDEPLIDTLSAGIAAVAVADPGFGWSVLADTGMPVLQGFPNAPMREVHVWAEPEPLAPVFGLTVSSEKWKQSAVFATTGAHRRIAVVDLVGPGSSLSAQLRTAIARHGDAEPAQPGEADLVLAIAPLLDHPDAEVAAAQIARIVGEGLFDYADAGGSACRDLCLVTVGGEHVLLDEPVALPAQAALAAMHRSIGYERPDQAFRHLDLPSWEIDDATATVVIDAARGRVHEGAVRDSASGPALFVRTLSESDAPALDWKLDDGLLDNVVITGGTGAVGLHFARYLAEQGARRIVLLSRTGVDAAIVAELTGVAGFAGVEIVAPPCDLRSAEQVSAVARDHGATGASLLIHAAGAASFDDFADISSESFSDTAAAKIGGFARMTDLWPLRSDTRILVCSSVSGVWGGRGHAAYSAANRMLDVMAGQLRAKGQHCVALRYGLWRTDPGRDSGITARAGVSAIERSGLLPMAPGSAVAASLREHESDPMIMAADPDRLRKFLDSQTVEQSGAAAPSASTRSGEGPTRVIAEVASVLGIDAATIDRQTSLLDLGLDSLLALDLRKRLRRVTGASVPLGALLGGITSAELIADLDTRLQKVETTRD
;
A
#
# COMPACT_ATOMS: atom_id res chain seq x y z
N MET A 1 24.09 -17.97 47.06
CA MET A 1 24.19 -17.96 45.58
C MET A 1 22.77 -17.79 45.09
N PRO A 2 22.44 -16.82 44.20
CA PRO A 2 21.11 -16.77 43.61
C PRO A 2 20.89 -18.12 42.93
N THR A 3 19.75 -18.75 43.23
CA THR A 3 19.31 -19.95 42.54
C THR A 3 19.06 -19.56 41.10
N ASN A 4 19.87 -20.04 40.15
CA ASN A 4 19.52 -19.96 38.73
C ASN A 4 18.19 -20.72 38.57
N GLY A 5 17.16 -20.04 38.08
CA GLY A 5 15.86 -20.67 37.79
C GLY A 5 14.66 -19.91 38.37
N LEU A 6 13.46 -20.39 38.01
CA LEU A 6 12.19 -19.83 38.46
C LEU A 6 11.90 -20.15 39.93
N PRO A 7 11.05 -19.35 40.61
CA PRO A 7 10.73 -19.57 42.03
C PRO A 7 10.01 -20.89 42.30
N ASP A 8 9.37 -21.50 41.31
CA ASP A 8 8.71 -22.81 41.41
C ASP A 8 9.66 -24.00 41.13
N GLY A 9 10.94 -23.73 40.83
CA GLY A 9 11.95 -24.74 40.52
C GLY A 9 11.88 -25.28 39.09
N ARG A 10 11.03 -24.71 38.22
CA ARG A 10 10.98 -25.07 36.79
C ARG A 10 12.06 -24.34 35.99
N GLU A 11 12.47 -24.97 34.90
CA GLU A 11 13.39 -24.42 33.91
C GLU A 11 12.62 -23.72 32.78
N LEU A 12 13.22 -22.69 32.18
CA LEU A 12 12.68 -22.01 31.00
C LEU A 12 13.25 -22.61 29.72
N VAL A 13 12.43 -23.34 28.99
CA VAL A 13 12.77 -23.86 27.66
C VAL A 13 12.27 -22.90 26.59
N VAL A 14 13.19 -22.16 25.98
CA VAL A 14 12.87 -21.07 25.03
C VAL A 14 13.00 -21.54 23.58
N LEU A 15 11.89 -21.52 22.86
CA LEU A 15 11.82 -21.72 21.42
C LEU A 15 11.67 -20.36 20.74
N SER A 16 12.25 -20.21 19.56
CA SER A 16 12.01 -19.01 18.76
C SER A 16 12.14 -19.26 17.27
N ALA A 17 11.35 -18.53 16.50
CA ALA A 17 11.36 -18.61 15.05
C ALA A 17 11.14 -17.24 14.39
N HIS A 18 11.51 -17.15 13.12
CA HIS A 18 11.32 -15.94 12.32
C HIS A 18 9.89 -15.82 11.75
N ALA A 19 9.10 -16.88 11.88
CA ALA A 19 7.71 -16.99 11.48
C ALA A 19 6.94 -17.76 12.57
N GLU A 20 5.68 -17.39 12.82
CA GLU A 20 4.89 -17.93 13.93
C GLU A 20 4.65 -19.44 13.79
N GLU A 21 4.27 -19.90 12.60
CA GLU A 21 3.94 -21.31 12.35
C GLU A 21 5.15 -22.25 12.48
N LEU A 22 6.37 -21.70 12.48
CA LEU A 22 7.57 -22.48 12.69
C LEU A 22 7.80 -22.83 14.16
N LEU A 23 7.15 -22.16 15.11
CA LEU A 23 7.19 -22.56 16.53
C LEU A 23 6.58 -23.96 16.71
N THR A 24 5.46 -24.22 16.04
CA THR A 24 4.81 -25.54 15.97
C THR A 24 5.75 -26.59 15.37
N THR A 25 6.38 -26.28 14.23
CA THR A 25 7.33 -27.17 13.56
C THR A 25 8.53 -27.50 14.45
N ASP A 26 9.02 -26.51 15.20
CA ASP A 26 10.14 -26.66 16.12
C ASP A 26 9.76 -27.53 17.32
N ALA A 27 8.58 -27.30 17.89
CA ALA A 27 8.03 -28.10 18.99
C ALA A 27 7.92 -29.58 18.59
N ASP A 28 7.41 -29.89 17.38
CA ASP A 28 7.33 -31.25 16.84
C ASP A 28 8.70 -31.90 16.66
N ALA A 29 9.68 -31.15 16.17
CA ALA A 29 11.04 -31.65 15.99
C ALA A 29 11.68 -32.01 17.34
N ILE A 30 11.48 -31.16 18.36
CA ILE A 30 11.97 -31.40 19.71
C ILE A 30 11.23 -32.60 20.34
N LEU A 31 9.91 -32.68 20.23
CA LEU A 31 9.13 -33.83 20.72
C LEU A 31 9.63 -35.16 20.16
N ARG A 32 9.94 -35.22 18.85
CA ARG A 32 10.52 -36.42 18.22
C ARG A 32 11.93 -36.74 18.69
N TYR A 33 12.69 -35.75 19.17
CA TYR A 33 14.04 -35.93 19.70
C TYR A 33 14.04 -36.42 21.15
N LEU A 34 13.14 -35.90 22.00
CA LEU A 34 13.11 -36.21 23.43
C LEU A 34 13.00 -37.72 23.68
N ARG A 35 13.74 -38.20 24.70
CA ARG A 35 13.71 -39.59 25.17
C ARG A 35 13.47 -39.59 26.68
N PRO A 36 12.94 -40.69 27.24
CA PRO A 36 12.91 -40.87 28.69
C PRO A 36 14.33 -40.70 29.27
N GLY A 37 14.48 -39.82 30.27
CA GLY A 37 15.77 -39.53 30.92
C GLY A 37 16.58 -38.38 30.32
N THR A 38 16.10 -37.68 29.30
CA THR A 38 16.69 -36.39 28.88
C THR A 38 16.60 -35.38 30.03
N ASP A 39 17.61 -34.52 30.19
CA ASP A 39 17.61 -33.45 31.19
C ASP A 39 17.00 -32.17 30.59
N VAL A 40 16.01 -31.58 31.28
CA VAL A 40 15.33 -30.34 30.84
C VAL A 40 16.31 -29.18 30.77
N SER A 41 17.21 -29.04 31.76
CA SER A 41 18.22 -27.97 31.78
C SER A 41 19.19 -28.09 30.61
N ALA A 42 19.53 -29.32 30.20
CA ALA A 42 20.34 -29.56 29.00
C ALA A 42 19.62 -29.17 27.69
N VAL A 43 18.30 -29.35 27.62
CA VAL A 43 17.47 -28.89 26.48
C VAL A 43 17.45 -27.35 26.43
N ALA A 44 17.15 -26.70 27.55
CA ALA A 44 17.14 -25.24 27.66
C ALA A 44 18.49 -24.63 27.26
N ALA A 45 19.59 -25.17 27.82
CA ALA A 45 20.95 -24.73 27.50
C ALA A 45 21.31 -24.95 26.02
N THR A 46 20.92 -26.09 25.45
CA THR A 46 21.17 -26.39 24.04
C THR A 46 20.48 -25.37 23.13
N LEU A 47 19.21 -25.05 23.38
CA LEU A 47 18.46 -24.06 22.60
C LEU A 47 19.11 -22.67 22.68
N LEU A 48 19.41 -22.18 23.89
CA LEU A 48 19.98 -20.84 24.08
C LEU A 48 21.40 -20.69 23.51
N ARG A 49 22.20 -21.76 23.51
CA ARG A 49 23.58 -21.72 23.01
C ARG A 49 23.70 -21.91 21.50
N THR A 50 22.83 -22.72 20.91
CA THR A 50 22.95 -23.09 19.50
C THR A 50 22.04 -22.29 18.58
N ARG A 51 21.05 -21.58 19.14
CA ARG A 51 20.03 -20.87 18.36
C ARG A 51 20.01 -19.39 18.70
N ARG A 52 19.89 -18.57 17.65
CA ARG A 52 19.63 -17.13 17.80
C ARG A 52 18.16 -16.91 18.10
N LEU A 53 17.85 -16.15 19.14
CA LEU A 53 16.49 -15.74 19.46
C LEU A 53 15.91 -14.85 18.35
N ARG A 54 14.69 -15.18 17.91
CA ARG A 54 13.96 -14.50 16.84
C ARG A 54 12.68 -13.83 17.36
N ARG A 55 11.90 -13.25 16.45
CA ARG A 55 10.71 -12.45 16.75
C ARG A 55 9.64 -13.27 17.47
N HIS A 56 9.23 -14.39 16.89
CA HIS A 56 8.21 -15.25 17.47
C HIS A 56 8.90 -16.13 18.50
N ARG A 57 8.49 -16.03 19.76
CA ARG A 57 9.09 -16.71 20.89
C ARG A 57 8.01 -17.47 21.64
N ALA A 58 8.37 -18.66 22.10
CA ALA A 58 7.58 -19.46 23.01
C ALA A 58 8.48 -19.92 24.15
N VAL A 59 7.93 -19.97 25.35
CA VAL A 59 8.61 -20.43 26.56
C VAL A 59 7.76 -21.51 27.18
N VAL A 60 8.35 -22.68 27.40
CA VAL A 60 7.76 -23.76 28.17
C VAL A 60 8.46 -23.80 29.53
N ARG A 61 7.69 -23.66 30.61
CA ARG A 61 8.18 -23.87 31.99
C ARG A 61 8.07 -25.36 32.31
N ALA A 62 9.17 -26.03 32.67
CA ALA A 62 9.13 -27.45 33.00
C ALA A 62 10.14 -27.84 34.08
N ALA A 63 9.71 -28.62 35.06
CA ALA A 63 10.57 -29.29 36.06
C ALA A 63 10.92 -30.73 35.65
N SER A 64 10.22 -31.29 34.66
CA SER A 64 10.45 -32.66 34.18
C SER A 64 10.24 -32.78 32.68
N ILE A 65 10.74 -33.87 32.09
CA ILE A 65 10.49 -34.17 30.68
C ILE A 65 9.01 -34.38 30.39
N ALA A 66 8.22 -34.91 31.34
CA ALA A 66 6.78 -35.08 31.15
C ALA A 66 6.09 -33.72 30.98
N GLU A 67 6.41 -32.76 31.85
CA GLU A 67 5.90 -31.39 31.75
C GLU A 67 6.36 -30.69 30.47
N LEU A 68 7.63 -30.89 30.08
CA LEU A 68 8.16 -30.34 28.83
C LEU A 68 7.41 -30.90 27.61
N VAL A 69 7.16 -32.21 27.59
CA VAL A 69 6.40 -32.86 26.51
C VAL A 69 4.99 -32.32 26.43
N GLU A 70 4.30 -32.15 27.56
CA GLU A 70 2.94 -31.59 27.61
C GLU A 70 2.89 -30.16 27.04
N GLY A 71 3.82 -29.30 27.47
CA GLY A 71 3.90 -27.93 26.96
C GLY A 71 4.27 -27.85 25.47
N LEU A 72 5.19 -28.72 24.99
CA LEU A 72 5.52 -28.79 23.57
C LEU A 72 4.37 -29.35 22.73
N GLN A 73 3.59 -30.30 23.26
CA GLN A 73 2.38 -30.82 22.60
C GLN A 73 1.32 -29.73 22.45
N ALA A 74 1.13 -28.90 23.47
CA ALA A 74 0.24 -27.76 23.37
C ALA A 74 0.71 -26.75 22.30
N LEU A 75 2.00 -26.41 22.26
CA LEU A 75 2.59 -25.57 21.22
C LEU A 75 2.44 -26.17 19.81
N SER A 76 2.64 -27.48 19.69
CA SER A 76 2.45 -28.21 18.44
C SER A 76 1.00 -28.13 17.95
N ALA A 77 0.03 -28.33 18.86
CA ALA A 77 -1.39 -28.27 18.54
C ALA A 77 -1.92 -26.84 18.37
N GLY A 78 -1.13 -25.80 18.68
CA GLY A 78 -1.59 -24.41 18.71
C GLY A 78 -2.57 -24.11 19.85
N ASN A 79 -2.56 -24.92 20.92
CA ASN A 79 -3.45 -24.80 22.07
C ASN A 79 -2.83 -23.94 23.17
N GLU A 80 -3.67 -23.23 23.93
CA GLU A 80 -3.24 -22.57 25.15
C GLU A 80 -2.90 -23.59 26.24
N HIS A 81 -1.88 -23.30 27.05
CA HIS A 81 -1.45 -24.18 28.12
C HIS A 81 -0.82 -23.39 29.28
N PRO A 82 -1.13 -23.70 30.57
CA PRO A 82 -0.66 -22.91 31.72
C PRO A 82 0.88 -22.80 31.86
N MET A 83 1.61 -23.79 31.35
CA MET A 83 3.08 -23.79 31.36
C MET A 83 3.72 -23.09 30.15
N VAL A 84 2.92 -22.61 29.19
CA VAL A 84 3.38 -22.06 27.93
C VAL A 84 3.06 -20.57 27.84
N ALA A 85 4.08 -19.76 27.55
CA ALA A 85 3.91 -18.34 27.23
C ALA A 85 4.47 -18.05 25.84
N THR A 86 3.77 -17.25 25.04
CA THR A 86 4.20 -16.88 23.68
C THR A 86 4.22 -15.36 23.50
N SER A 87 5.06 -14.88 22.60
CA SER A 87 5.10 -13.47 22.20
C SER A 87 5.74 -13.27 20.83
N SER A 88 5.28 -12.26 20.11
CA SER A 88 5.87 -11.76 18.87
C SER A 88 6.32 -10.30 18.95
N GLU A 89 6.42 -9.76 20.18
CA GLU A 89 6.73 -8.37 20.46
C GLU A 89 8.13 -7.99 19.95
N THR A 90 8.20 -6.86 19.23
CA THR A 90 9.44 -6.33 18.67
C THR A 90 9.98 -5.13 19.43
N SER A 91 9.19 -4.51 20.31
CA SER A 91 9.58 -3.29 21.01
C SER A 91 10.25 -3.57 22.37
N THR A 92 11.33 -2.86 22.67
CA THR A 92 11.99 -2.84 23.98
C THR A 92 11.36 -1.76 24.88
N GLY A 93 10.03 -1.80 25.04
CA GLY A 93 9.34 -0.85 25.91
C GLY A 93 9.74 -1.00 27.39
N LYS A 94 9.37 -0.03 28.23
CA LYS A 94 9.75 -0.01 29.65
C LYS A 94 8.89 -0.93 30.51
N THR A 95 9.49 -1.49 31.56
CA THR A 95 8.82 -2.28 32.59
C THR A 95 8.37 -1.37 33.74
N VAL A 96 7.10 -1.50 34.11
CA VAL A 96 6.44 -0.70 35.14
C VAL A 96 5.97 -1.62 36.27
N PHE A 97 6.52 -1.45 37.47
CA PHE A 97 6.00 -2.14 38.65
C PHE A 97 4.89 -1.30 39.28
N VAL A 98 3.75 -1.92 39.51
CA VAL A 98 2.54 -1.28 40.04
C VAL A 98 2.26 -1.83 41.43
N PHE A 99 2.18 -0.96 42.42
CA PHE A 99 1.99 -1.32 43.82
C PHE A 99 0.58 -0.90 44.28
N PRO A 100 -0.34 -1.85 44.54
CA PRO A 100 -1.70 -1.50 44.94
C PRO A 100 -1.77 -0.96 46.37
N GLY A 101 -2.91 -0.33 46.67
CA GLY A 101 -3.22 0.17 48.00
C GLY A 101 -3.81 -0.87 48.94
N GLN A 102 -4.41 -0.39 50.01
CA GLN A 102 -5.11 -1.22 51.00
C GLN A 102 -6.44 -1.76 50.43
N GLY A 103 -6.75 -3.03 50.69
CA GLY A 103 -8.02 -3.67 50.31
C GLY A 103 -7.90 -5.11 49.77
N ASN A 104 -6.71 -5.56 49.39
CA ASN A 104 -6.46 -6.88 48.81
C ASN A 104 -5.72 -7.86 49.74
N GLN A 105 -5.48 -7.48 50.99
CA GLN A 105 -4.75 -8.26 51.97
C GLN A 105 -5.62 -9.23 52.76
N TRP A 106 -5.02 -10.30 53.26
CA TRP A 106 -5.63 -11.20 54.25
C TRP A 106 -4.54 -11.81 55.13
N PRO A 107 -4.89 -12.27 56.34
CA PRO A 107 -3.95 -13.04 57.15
C PRO A 107 -3.43 -14.24 56.38
N SER A 108 -2.14 -14.56 56.48
CA SER A 108 -1.46 -15.67 55.78
C SER A 108 -1.16 -15.45 54.29
N MET A 109 -1.40 -14.25 53.74
CA MET A 109 -1.18 -13.98 52.30
C MET A 109 0.27 -14.19 51.81
N GLY A 110 1.25 -14.23 52.71
CA GLY A 110 2.65 -14.47 52.40
C GLY A 110 3.22 -15.79 52.92
N ALA A 111 2.39 -16.66 53.52
CA ALA A 111 2.85 -17.87 54.19
C ALA A 111 3.55 -18.84 53.21
N ASP A 112 2.90 -19.19 52.10
CA ASP A 112 3.43 -20.10 51.07
C ASP A 112 4.80 -19.62 50.55
N ALA A 113 4.91 -18.33 50.23
CA ALA A 113 6.15 -17.76 49.70
C ALA A 113 7.25 -17.64 50.76
N TYR A 114 6.92 -17.37 52.02
CA TYR A 114 7.88 -17.35 53.12
C TYR A 114 8.50 -18.73 53.36
N ASP A 115 7.71 -19.79 53.22
CA ASP A 115 8.19 -21.16 53.39
C ASP A 115 9.04 -21.60 52.19
N ARG A 116 8.56 -21.33 50.97
CA ARG A 116 9.11 -21.92 49.73
C ARG A 116 10.18 -21.09 49.03
N SER A 117 10.19 -19.77 49.18
CA SER A 117 11.14 -18.89 48.48
C SER A 117 12.18 -18.30 49.45
N PRO A 118 13.47 -18.71 49.34
CA PRO A 118 14.55 -18.13 50.14
C PRO A 118 14.73 -16.63 49.92
N VAL A 119 14.48 -16.14 48.69
CA VAL A 119 14.56 -14.71 48.34
C VAL A 119 13.48 -13.92 49.08
N TYR A 120 12.25 -14.42 49.05
CA TYR A 120 11.13 -13.80 49.74
C TYR A 120 11.36 -13.77 51.26
N ARG A 121 11.75 -14.92 51.83
CA ARG A 121 12.01 -15.04 53.28
C ARG A 121 13.10 -14.09 53.76
N ALA A 122 14.24 -14.04 53.05
CA ALA A 122 15.33 -13.14 53.43
C ALA A 122 14.89 -11.66 53.45
N GLN A 123 14.09 -11.26 52.47
CA GLN A 123 13.57 -9.88 52.39
C GLN A 123 12.53 -9.59 53.48
N VAL A 124 11.67 -10.57 53.80
CA VAL A 124 10.73 -10.46 54.93
C VAL A 124 11.51 -10.27 56.23
N ASP A 125 12.53 -11.08 56.48
CA ASP A 125 13.31 -11.02 57.71
C ASP A 125 14.03 -9.67 57.87
N GLU A 126 14.54 -9.09 56.77
CA GLU A 126 15.13 -7.75 56.77
C GLU A 126 14.09 -6.67 57.12
N CYS A 127 12.91 -6.70 56.47
CA CYS A 127 11.85 -5.76 56.77
C CYS A 127 11.37 -5.89 58.22
N VAL A 128 11.18 -7.12 58.72
CA VAL A 128 10.78 -7.39 60.11
C VAL A 128 11.80 -6.83 61.10
N ALA A 129 13.10 -6.98 60.82
CA ALA A 129 14.16 -6.40 61.64
C ALA A 129 14.07 -4.86 61.69
N ALA A 130 13.68 -4.21 60.58
CA ALA A 130 13.48 -2.77 60.54
C ALA A 130 12.27 -2.31 61.38
N PHE A 131 11.15 -3.04 61.38
CA PHE A 131 10.01 -2.78 62.28
C PHE A 131 10.40 -2.95 63.76
N ALA A 132 11.17 -3.99 64.07
CA ALA A 132 11.68 -4.23 65.43
C ALA A 132 12.64 -3.12 65.88
N ALA A 133 13.55 -2.67 65.00
CA ALA A 133 14.46 -1.56 65.29
C ALA A 133 13.72 -0.23 65.53
N ALA A 134 12.56 -0.04 64.91
CA ALA A 134 11.67 1.10 65.16
C ALA A 134 10.85 0.97 66.46
N GLY A 135 10.98 -0.14 67.20
CA GLY A 135 10.26 -0.38 68.46
C GLY A 135 8.77 -0.71 68.28
N HIS A 136 8.39 -1.28 67.13
CA HIS A 136 7.01 -1.56 66.77
C HIS A 136 6.74 -3.06 66.57
N VAL A 137 5.45 -3.44 66.61
CA VAL A 137 5.01 -4.82 66.41
C VAL A 137 5.42 -5.33 65.03
N SER A 138 5.79 -6.62 64.96
CA SER A 138 6.22 -7.25 63.72
C SER A 138 5.02 -7.51 62.80
N PRO A 139 5.13 -7.25 61.48
CA PRO A 139 4.10 -7.64 60.51
C PRO A 139 4.09 -9.15 60.19
N LEU A 140 5.12 -9.90 60.62
CA LEU A 140 5.28 -11.32 60.29
C LEU A 140 4.11 -12.21 60.74
N PRO A 141 3.52 -12.05 61.95
CA PRO A 141 2.42 -12.89 62.39
C PRO A 141 1.17 -12.75 61.51
N TYR A 142 0.87 -11.55 61.02
CA TYR A 142 -0.21 -11.35 60.05
C TYR A 142 0.13 -12.02 58.71
N LEU A 143 1.36 -11.85 58.23
CA LEU A 143 1.81 -12.37 56.95
C LEU A 143 1.81 -13.91 56.86
N THR A 144 2.03 -14.59 58.00
CA THR A 144 2.24 -16.05 58.10
C THR A 144 1.24 -16.77 59.01
N ALA A 145 0.12 -16.13 59.36
CA ALA A 145 -0.88 -16.70 60.26
C ALA A 145 -1.33 -18.12 59.84
N HIS A 146 -1.65 -18.99 60.80
CA HIS A 146 -2.11 -20.36 60.49
C HIS A 146 -3.64 -20.49 60.39
N THR A 147 -4.44 -19.51 60.86
CA THR A 147 -5.90 -19.40 60.65
C THR A 147 -6.38 -17.95 60.86
N GLY A 148 -7.51 -17.57 60.23
CA GLY A 148 -8.01 -16.18 60.10
C GLY A 148 -8.66 -15.54 61.34
N GLY A 149 -8.22 -15.85 62.56
CA GLY A 149 -8.88 -15.46 63.81
C GLY A 149 -8.05 -14.60 64.78
N GLY A 150 -7.42 -13.52 64.31
CA GLY A 150 -6.64 -12.59 65.15
C GLY A 150 -7.22 -11.18 65.17
N ASP A 151 -7.09 -10.47 66.30
CA ASP A 151 -7.28 -9.02 66.38
C ASP A 151 -5.97 -8.35 65.95
N TRP A 152 -5.98 -7.68 64.80
CA TRP A 152 -4.77 -7.20 64.12
C TRP A 152 -4.75 -5.67 64.08
N SER A 153 -3.65 -5.06 64.51
CA SER A 153 -3.47 -3.62 64.44
C SER A 153 -3.27 -3.14 62.99
N GLN A 154 -3.54 -1.85 62.71
CA GLN A 154 -3.22 -1.29 61.38
C GLN A 154 -1.73 -1.32 61.06
N VAL A 155 -0.86 -1.31 62.08
CA VAL A 155 0.60 -1.44 61.88
C VAL A 155 0.93 -2.83 61.33
N GLU A 156 0.32 -3.89 61.86
CA GLU A 156 0.52 -5.26 61.35
C GLU A 156 -0.07 -5.43 59.95
N ILE A 157 -1.28 -4.92 59.71
CA ILE A 157 -1.97 -5.04 58.42
C ILE A 157 -1.21 -4.29 57.32
N GLN A 158 -0.99 -2.98 57.50
CA GLN A 158 -0.32 -2.15 56.49
C GLN A 158 1.17 -2.51 56.36
N GLY A 159 1.80 -2.89 57.48
CA GLY A 159 3.17 -3.42 57.48
C GLY A 159 3.27 -4.69 56.65
N ALA A 160 2.39 -5.67 56.85
CA ALA A 160 2.40 -6.90 56.07
C ALA A 160 2.16 -6.66 54.57
N GLN A 161 1.30 -5.70 54.22
CA GLN A 161 1.08 -5.31 52.82
C GLN A 161 2.34 -4.71 52.18
N PHE A 162 2.97 -3.77 52.87
CA PHE A 162 4.22 -3.17 52.42
C PHE A 162 5.30 -4.25 52.24
N VAL A 163 5.51 -5.08 53.26
CA VAL A 163 6.52 -6.14 53.23
C VAL A 163 6.24 -7.10 52.08
N HIS A 164 5.01 -7.58 51.94
CA HIS A 164 4.64 -8.51 50.86
C HIS A 164 4.92 -7.94 49.46
N ALA A 165 4.46 -6.71 49.19
CA ALA A 165 4.65 -6.09 47.88
C ALA A 165 6.13 -5.87 47.54
N VAL A 166 6.93 -5.48 48.54
CA VAL A 166 8.39 -5.35 48.41
C VAL A 166 9.04 -6.71 48.13
N CYS A 167 8.66 -7.76 48.84
CA CYS A 167 9.25 -9.10 48.69
C CYS A 167 8.88 -9.72 47.33
N VAL A 168 7.65 -9.51 46.87
CA VAL A 168 7.23 -9.89 45.50
C VAL A 168 8.10 -9.18 44.46
N ALA A 169 8.31 -7.87 44.59
CA ALA A 169 9.19 -7.13 43.67
C ALA A 169 10.63 -7.67 43.68
N HIS A 170 11.15 -8.09 44.83
CA HIS A 170 12.49 -8.69 44.93
C HIS A 170 12.58 -10.07 44.25
N ILE A 171 11.51 -10.88 44.23
CA ILE A 171 11.49 -12.12 43.44
C ILE A 171 11.57 -11.79 41.94
N TRP A 172 10.79 -10.82 41.46
CA TRP A 172 10.85 -10.41 40.05
C TRP A 172 12.25 -9.92 39.68
N GLN A 173 12.86 -9.07 40.52
CA GLN A 173 14.20 -8.55 40.32
C GLN A 173 15.28 -9.63 40.36
N SER A 174 15.17 -10.62 41.25
CA SER A 174 16.13 -11.74 41.31
C SER A 174 16.07 -12.63 40.06
N CYS A 175 14.93 -12.64 39.37
CA CYS A 175 14.71 -13.33 38.10
C CYS A 175 15.11 -12.49 36.88
N GLY A 176 15.74 -11.32 37.08
CA GLY A 176 16.19 -10.43 36.00
C GLY A 176 15.12 -9.49 35.44
N VAL A 177 13.92 -9.47 36.01
CA VAL A 177 12.87 -8.51 35.66
C VAL A 177 12.96 -7.31 36.60
N THR A 178 13.51 -6.20 36.11
CA THR A 178 13.69 -4.97 36.89
C THR A 178 12.77 -3.85 36.38
N PRO A 179 12.27 -2.95 37.25
CA PRO A 179 11.44 -1.84 36.83
C PRO A 179 12.28 -0.67 36.31
N ASP A 180 11.82 -0.04 35.23
CA ASP A 180 12.25 1.30 34.82
C ASP A 180 11.44 2.38 35.55
N ILE A 181 10.18 2.06 35.84
CA ILE A 181 9.20 2.94 36.47
C ILE A 181 8.48 2.16 37.57
N THR A 182 8.22 2.81 38.69
CA THR A 182 7.30 2.33 39.72
C THR A 182 6.10 3.27 39.83
N VAL A 183 4.92 2.69 39.98
CA VAL A 183 3.67 3.40 40.20
C VAL A 183 3.05 2.85 41.48
N GLY A 184 2.66 3.70 42.41
CA GLY A 184 1.98 3.26 43.64
C GLY A 184 0.57 3.84 43.74
N HIS A 185 -0.32 3.09 44.39
CA HIS A 185 -1.69 3.52 44.72
C HIS A 185 -1.83 3.64 46.24
N SER A 186 -2.06 4.85 46.78
CA SER A 186 -2.21 5.08 48.23
C SER A 186 -1.04 4.49 49.03
N LEU A 187 -1.27 3.53 49.95
CA LEU A 187 -0.24 2.80 50.71
C LEU A 187 0.86 2.20 49.83
N GLY A 188 0.50 1.72 48.63
CA GLY A 188 1.43 1.13 47.69
C GLY A 188 2.54 2.08 47.22
N GLU A 189 2.32 3.40 47.33
CA GLU A 189 3.37 4.40 47.03
C GLU A 189 4.60 4.26 47.91
N VAL A 190 4.46 3.79 49.15
CA VAL A 190 5.62 3.59 50.04
C VAL A 190 6.50 2.45 49.52
N ALA A 191 5.89 1.35 49.11
CA ALA A 191 6.60 0.22 48.49
C ALA A 191 7.21 0.62 47.14
N ALA A 192 6.46 1.36 46.30
CA ALA A 192 6.95 1.86 45.02
C ALA A 192 8.18 2.76 45.17
N ALA A 193 8.14 3.72 46.10
CA ALA A 193 9.25 4.61 46.36
C ALA A 193 10.49 3.87 46.90
N TYR A 194 10.29 2.87 47.78
CA TYR A 194 11.39 2.06 48.30
C TYR A 194 12.03 1.20 47.21
N VAL A 195 11.24 0.47 46.43
CA VAL A 195 11.73 -0.40 45.33
C VAL A 195 12.40 0.43 44.23
N ALA A 196 11.95 1.67 44.01
CA ALA A 196 12.63 2.61 43.12
C ALA A 196 13.96 3.14 43.66
N GLY A 197 14.33 2.81 44.91
CA GLY A 197 15.53 3.33 45.58
C GLY A 197 15.43 4.80 45.96
N ARG A 198 14.22 5.37 46.04
CA ARG A 198 13.98 6.79 46.34
C ARG A 198 13.92 7.09 47.83
N ILE A 199 13.67 6.08 48.65
CA ILE A 199 13.66 6.17 50.12
C ILE A 199 14.37 4.96 50.71
N THR A 200 14.89 5.08 51.93
CA THR A 200 15.52 3.95 52.63
C THR A 200 14.47 3.00 53.22
N LEU A 201 14.84 1.76 53.54
CA LEU A 201 13.95 0.83 54.24
C LEU A 201 13.48 1.40 55.59
N THR A 202 14.38 2.02 56.33
CA THR A 202 14.09 2.69 57.61
C THR A 202 13.04 3.79 57.44
N ASP A 203 13.19 4.65 56.42
CA ASP A 203 12.21 5.70 56.13
C ASP A 203 10.86 5.13 55.71
N ALA A 204 10.86 4.11 54.85
CA ALA A 204 9.64 3.45 54.39
C ALA A 204 8.85 2.85 55.56
N VAL A 205 9.53 2.11 56.44
CA VAL A 205 8.92 1.54 57.67
C VAL A 205 8.37 2.64 58.58
N ALA A 206 9.12 3.73 58.79
CA ALA A 206 8.65 4.86 59.59
C ALA A 206 7.38 5.52 59.00
N VAL A 207 7.31 5.67 57.67
CA VAL A 207 6.13 6.20 56.97
C VAL A 207 4.93 5.25 57.12
N VAL A 208 5.11 3.94 56.95
CA VAL A 208 4.03 2.95 57.14
C VAL A 208 3.49 3.01 58.56
N ILE A 209 4.36 3.06 59.58
CA ILE A 209 3.97 3.15 60.98
C ILE A 209 3.21 4.46 61.28
N ALA A 210 3.72 5.59 60.78
CA ALA A 210 3.07 6.90 60.96
C ALA A 210 1.67 6.91 60.34
N ARG A 211 1.54 6.39 59.11
CA ARG A 211 0.25 6.26 58.40
C ARG A 211 -0.70 5.33 59.16
N ALA A 212 -0.24 4.17 59.59
CA ALA A 212 -1.07 3.21 60.33
C ALA A 212 -1.63 3.80 61.64
N LYS A 213 -0.79 4.52 62.41
CA LYS A 213 -1.23 5.21 63.65
C LYS A 213 -2.24 6.32 63.37
N ALA A 214 -2.09 7.06 62.28
CA ALA A 214 -3.05 8.10 61.91
C ALA A 214 -4.39 7.49 61.48
N VAL A 215 -4.35 6.40 60.70
CA VAL A 215 -5.55 5.65 60.30
C VAL A 215 -6.29 5.04 61.51
N ASP A 216 -5.57 4.51 62.50
CA ASP A 216 -6.18 3.98 63.72
C ASP A 216 -7.02 5.03 64.47
N ARG A 217 -6.61 6.30 64.43
CA ARG A 217 -7.37 7.41 65.05
C ARG A 217 -8.62 7.82 64.27
N LEU A 218 -8.75 7.41 63.01
CA LEU A 218 -9.87 7.71 62.12
C LEU A 218 -10.90 6.59 62.02
N GLN A 219 -10.64 5.45 62.66
CA GLN A 219 -11.61 4.37 62.68
C GLN A 219 -12.91 4.86 63.31
N GLY A 220 -14.01 4.63 62.62
CA GLY A 220 -15.29 5.18 63.04
C GLY A 220 -16.42 4.71 62.15
N ASP A 221 -17.46 5.53 62.06
CA ASP A 221 -18.66 5.20 61.30
C ASP A 221 -18.58 5.59 59.82
N TYR A 222 -17.50 5.15 59.18
CA TYR A 222 -17.19 5.43 57.78
C TYR A 222 -17.16 4.15 56.94
N ARG A 223 -17.41 4.31 55.64
CA ARG A 223 -17.26 3.26 54.65
C ARG A 223 -16.65 3.81 53.37
N MET A 224 -16.22 2.90 52.51
CA MET A 224 -15.83 3.20 51.15
C MET A 224 -16.59 2.28 50.20
N ALA A 225 -16.90 2.73 48.99
CA ALA A 225 -17.51 1.93 47.94
C ALA A 225 -16.77 2.11 46.62
N ALA A 226 -16.53 1.00 45.92
CA ALA A 226 -16.06 0.99 44.54
C ALA A 226 -17.26 1.06 43.59
N LEU A 227 -17.21 1.96 42.62
CA LEU A 227 -18.25 2.16 41.61
C LEU A 227 -17.67 1.95 40.21
N GLY A 228 -18.40 1.24 39.36
CA GLY A 228 -18.05 0.94 37.96
C GLY A 228 -18.46 2.04 36.99
N ILE A 229 -18.15 3.30 37.29
CA ILE A 229 -18.59 4.50 36.55
C ILE A 229 -17.47 5.52 36.43
N SER A 230 -17.69 6.55 35.60
CA SER A 230 -16.76 7.67 35.48
C SER A 230 -16.80 8.61 36.69
N VAL A 231 -15.75 9.42 36.86
CA VAL A 231 -15.68 10.41 37.94
C VAL A 231 -16.83 11.42 37.90
N GLY A 232 -17.24 11.88 36.71
CA GLY A 232 -18.33 12.84 36.58
C GLY A 232 -19.70 12.23 36.93
N GLU A 233 -19.93 10.96 36.60
CA GLU A 233 -21.14 10.24 37.00
C GLU A 233 -21.18 9.99 38.52
N ALA A 234 -20.03 9.70 39.13
CA ALA A 234 -19.93 9.53 40.57
C ALA A 234 -20.19 10.84 41.32
N GLU A 235 -19.62 11.97 40.85
CA GLU A 235 -19.92 13.30 41.39
C GLU A 235 -21.42 13.62 41.31
N HIS A 236 -22.06 13.27 40.19
CA HIS A 236 -23.51 13.43 40.03
C HIS A 236 -24.30 12.54 41.00
N LEU A 237 -23.90 11.28 41.16
CA LEU A 237 -24.58 10.35 42.05
C LEU A 237 -24.42 10.76 43.52
N ILE A 238 -23.23 11.19 43.92
CA ILE A 238 -22.95 11.75 45.25
C ILE A 238 -23.91 12.92 45.56
N ALA A 239 -24.14 13.82 44.60
CA ALA A 239 -25.05 14.95 44.78
C ALA A 239 -26.53 14.56 44.98
N THR A 240 -26.91 13.30 44.68
CA THR A 240 -28.29 12.80 44.86
C THR A 240 -28.53 12.08 46.17
N VAL A 241 -27.47 11.80 46.94
CA VAL A 241 -27.54 11.05 48.21
C VAL A 241 -27.33 12.01 49.37
N GLU A 242 -28.20 11.93 50.39
CA GLU A 242 -28.02 12.72 51.60
C GLU A 242 -26.87 12.17 52.46
N GLY A 243 -26.09 13.08 53.06
CA GLY A 243 -24.94 12.75 53.90
C GLY A 243 -23.60 13.12 53.25
N TRP A 244 -22.51 12.90 53.98
CA TRP A 244 -21.17 13.25 53.49
C TRP A 244 -20.52 12.11 52.71
N LEU A 245 -20.16 12.40 51.45
CA LEU A 245 -19.48 11.52 50.50
C LEU A 245 -18.48 12.31 49.66
N GLU A 246 -17.30 11.75 49.41
CA GLU A 246 -16.26 12.34 48.57
C GLU A 246 -15.60 11.26 47.68
N VAL A 247 -15.18 11.66 46.48
CA VAL A 247 -14.36 10.78 45.62
C VAL A 247 -12.96 10.67 46.22
N SER A 248 -12.65 9.46 46.70
CA SER A 248 -11.38 9.09 47.33
C SER A 248 -10.34 8.53 46.36
N ALA A 249 -10.77 7.89 45.26
CA ALA A 249 -9.86 7.42 44.22
C ALA A 249 -10.50 7.43 42.82
N VAL A 250 -9.69 7.75 41.81
CA VAL A 250 -10.00 7.60 40.39
C VAL A 250 -9.03 6.58 39.83
N ASN A 251 -9.50 5.34 39.68
CA ASN A 251 -8.68 4.21 39.27
C ASN A 251 -8.59 4.10 37.76
N SER A 252 -9.70 4.33 37.05
CA SER A 252 -9.73 4.25 35.59
C SER A 252 -10.86 5.11 35.01
N LYS A 253 -11.12 5.00 33.71
CA LYS A 253 -12.23 5.73 33.05
C LYS A 253 -13.58 5.29 33.59
N SER A 254 -13.66 4.05 34.06
CA SER A 254 -14.87 3.37 34.54
C SER A 254 -14.73 2.76 35.94
N SER A 255 -13.80 3.25 36.76
CA SER A 255 -13.63 2.79 38.14
C SER A 255 -13.24 3.93 39.06
N VAL A 256 -14.09 4.19 40.06
CA VAL A 256 -13.83 5.17 41.12
C VAL A 256 -14.14 4.59 42.49
N VAL A 257 -13.56 5.17 43.52
CA VAL A 257 -13.87 4.84 44.92
C VAL A 257 -14.40 6.08 45.62
N VAL A 258 -15.55 5.94 46.26
CA VAL A 258 -16.19 6.98 47.07
C VAL A 258 -16.06 6.61 48.53
N SER A 259 -15.74 7.58 49.38
CA SER A 259 -15.63 7.43 50.82
C SER A 259 -16.56 8.39 51.52
N GLY A 260 -17.13 7.98 52.66
CA GLY A 260 -18.01 8.84 53.42
C GLY A 260 -18.59 8.19 54.66
N GLN A 261 -19.66 8.79 55.19
CA GLN A 261 -20.43 8.23 56.29
C GLN A 261 -21.04 6.88 55.89
N ARG A 262 -21.11 5.93 56.82
CA ARG A 262 -21.62 4.57 56.56
C ARG A 262 -22.97 4.59 55.84
N ASP A 263 -23.96 5.27 56.42
CA ASP A 263 -25.33 5.26 55.88
C ASP A 263 -25.40 5.90 54.49
N ALA A 264 -24.61 6.95 54.25
CA ALA A 264 -24.54 7.61 52.94
C ALA A 264 -23.90 6.70 51.89
N VAL A 265 -22.85 5.95 52.24
CA VAL A 265 -22.22 4.98 51.33
C VAL A 265 -23.17 3.83 51.01
N THR A 266 -23.88 3.31 52.00
CA THR A 266 -24.89 2.25 51.79
C THR A 266 -26.02 2.75 50.88
N ALA A 267 -26.50 3.99 51.07
CA ALA A 267 -27.50 4.60 50.20
C ALA A 267 -26.98 4.82 48.77
N LEU A 268 -25.71 5.22 48.62
CA LEU A 268 -25.05 5.37 47.32
C LEU A 268 -24.98 4.04 46.55
N VAL A 269 -24.57 2.96 47.23
CA VAL A 269 -24.49 1.61 46.64
C VAL A 269 -25.87 1.11 46.23
N ALA A 270 -26.90 1.31 47.06
CA ALA A 270 -28.27 0.96 46.71
C ALA A 270 -28.76 1.74 45.47
N THR A 271 -28.54 3.05 45.44
CA THR A 271 -28.94 3.91 44.32
C THR A 271 -28.24 3.54 43.02
N ALA A 272 -26.95 3.19 43.07
CA ALA A 272 -26.21 2.71 41.91
C ALA A 272 -26.73 1.34 41.43
N SER A 273 -26.99 0.42 42.35
CA SER A 273 -27.50 -0.92 42.04
C SER A 273 -28.90 -0.87 41.41
N ASP A 274 -29.78 0.00 41.90
CA ASP A 274 -31.12 0.23 41.33
C ASP A 274 -31.08 0.76 39.88
N ARG A 275 -29.96 1.39 39.50
CA ARG A 275 -29.70 1.87 38.13
C ARG A 275 -28.95 0.86 37.27
N GLY A 276 -28.71 -0.36 37.77
CA GLY A 276 -27.95 -1.41 37.08
C GLY A 276 -26.45 -1.14 36.97
N LEU A 277 -25.90 -0.27 37.83
CA LEU A 277 -24.48 0.08 37.85
C LEU A 277 -23.74 -0.81 38.85
N PHE A 278 -22.50 -1.21 38.52
CA PHE A 278 -21.66 -1.93 39.48
C PHE A 278 -21.32 -1.02 40.68
N ALA A 279 -21.68 -1.46 41.88
CA ALA A 279 -21.33 -0.79 43.13
C ALA A 279 -21.08 -1.83 44.23
N ARG A 280 -19.98 -1.68 44.98
CA ARG A 280 -19.62 -2.61 46.06
C ARG A 280 -18.98 -1.88 47.23
N GLU A 281 -19.50 -2.10 48.44
CA GLU A 281 -18.84 -1.65 49.67
C GLU A 281 -17.48 -2.35 49.87
N LEU A 282 -16.49 -1.60 50.36
CA LEU A 282 -15.15 -2.09 50.66
C LEU A 282 -15.02 -2.30 52.18
N GLY A 283 -14.26 -3.32 52.57
CA GLY A 283 -13.96 -3.64 53.98
C GLY A 283 -12.99 -2.66 54.66
N VAL A 284 -13.16 -1.37 54.45
CA VAL A 284 -12.37 -0.28 55.03
C VAL A 284 -13.30 0.63 55.84
N ASN A 285 -12.96 0.86 57.10
CA ASN A 285 -13.78 1.55 58.10
C ASN A 285 -13.27 2.97 58.46
N TYR A 286 -12.48 3.57 57.57
CA TYR A 286 -11.99 4.94 57.70
C TYR A 286 -12.03 5.65 56.32
N PRO A 287 -12.22 6.97 56.25
CA PRO A 287 -12.46 7.68 55.00
C PRO A 287 -11.14 8.27 54.44
N GLY A 288 -10.19 7.42 54.07
CA GLY A 288 -8.92 7.88 53.49
C GLY A 288 -9.14 8.70 52.21
N HIS A 289 -8.22 9.62 51.90
CA HIS A 289 -8.24 10.44 50.68
C HIS A 289 -9.40 11.44 50.60
N THR A 290 -9.86 11.95 51.75
CA THR A 290 -10.97 12.91 51.87
C THR A 290 -10.65 14.06 52.83
N THR A 291 -11.50 15.08 52.86
CA THR A 291 -11.39 16.21 53.81
C THR A 291 -11.34 15.82 55.28
N ALA A 292 -11.86 14.65 55.66
CA ALA A 292 -11.81 14.17 57.05
C ALA A 292 -10.38 14.04 57.61
N LEU A 293 -9.37 13.95 56.73
CA LEU A 293 -7.96 13.85 57.11
C LEU A 293 -7.32 15.18 57.52
N GLU A 294 -7.97 16.32 57.26
CA GLU A 294 -7.41 17.66 57.56
C GLU A 294 -7.19 17.88 59.05
N ALA A 295 -8.08 17.34 59.89
CA ALA A 295 -7.96 17.42 61.34
C ALA A 295 -6.73 16.67 61.90
N LEU A 296 -6.14 15.75 61.12
CA LEU A 296 -4.96 14.98 61.51
C LEU A 296 -3.67 15.46 60.85
N HIS A 297 -3.68 16.62 60.19
CA HIS A 297 -2.49 17.15 59.51
C HIS A 297 -1.28 17.24 60.45
N ASP A 298 -1.44 17.90 61.60
CA ASP A 298 -0.33 18.14 62.52
C ASP A 298 0.14 16.86 63.21
N ASP A 299 -0.81 16.00 63.58
CA ASP A 299 -0.54 14.68 64.18
C ASP A 299 0.26 13.79 63.23
N LEU A 300 -0.17 13.66 61.97
CA LEU A 300 0.53 12.85 60.98
C LEU A 300 1.89 13.47 60.65
N SER A 301 1.97 14.79 60.47
CA SER A 301 3.22 15.50 60.17
C SER A 301 4.27 15.32 61.28
N ALA A 302 3.84 15.26 62.55
CA ALA A 302 4.72 15.02 63.69
C ALA A 302 5.24 13.58 63.76
N LEU A 303 4.45 12.60 63.27
CA LEU A 303 4.82 11.19 63.26
C LEU A 303 5.71 10.81 62.06
N LEU A 304 5.65 11.55 60.96
CA LEU A 304 6.41 11.28 59.75
C LEU A 304 7.93 11.51 59.95
N PRO A 305 8.80 10.70 59.33
CA PRO A 305 10.24 10.89 59.42
C PRO A 305 10.67 12.22 58.77
N LYS A 306 11.67 12.87 59.37
CA LYS A 306 12.31 14.07 58.80
C LYS A 306 13.25 13.64 57.68
N GLY A 307 12.76 13.63 56.45
CA GLY A 307 13.53 13.23 55.27
C GLY A 307 12.96 13.75 53.96
N GLN A 308 13.58 13.35 52.86
CA GLN A 308 13.21 13.73 51.50
C GLN A 308 13.55 12.61 50.51
N PHE A 309 12.89 12.60 49.35
CA PHE A 309 13.15 11.61 48.31
C PHE A 309 14.56 11.78 47.70
N GLY A 310 15.31 10.69 47.57
CA GLY A 310 16.64 10.66 46.97
C GLY A 310 16.64 10.55 45.44
N PRO A 311 17.80 10.74 44.79
CA PRO A 311 17.98 10.42 43.37
C PRO A 311 18.12 8.90 43.17
N ALA A 312 17.47 8.36 42.13
CA ALA A 312 17.63 6.96 41.71
C ALA A 312 17.36 6.82 40.20
N PRO A 313 17.94 5.80 39.53
CA PRO A 313 17.71 5.57 38.10
C PRO A 313 16.26 5.16 37.80
N VAL A 314 15.62 4.44 38.72
CA VAL A 314 14.20 4.06 38.60
C VAL A 314 13.33 5.28 38.92
N GLN A 315 12.35 5.55 38.05
CA GLN A 315 11.40 6.64 38.28
C GLN A 315 10.29 6.19 39.24
N PHE A 316 9.90 7.07 40.14
CA PHE A 316 8.74 6.87 41.01
C PHE A 316 7.65 7.86 40.61
N ILE A 317 6.50 7.34 40.21
CA ILE A 317 5.30 8.11 39.86
C ILE A 317 4.28 7.89 40.97
N GLY A 318 3.97 8.98 41.68
CA GLY A 318 2.94 8.99 42.72
C GLY A 318 1.55 9.16 42.11
N SER A 319 0.58 8.37 42.58
CA SER A 319 -0.84 8.58 42.27
C SER A 319 -1.39 9.88 42.88
N VAL A 320 -0.77 10.40 43.94
CA VAL A 320 -1.14 11.69 44.53
C VAL A 320 -0.81 12.89 43.62
N THR A 321 0.31 12.82 42.89
CA THR A 321 0.74 13.88 41.95
C THR A 321 0.34 13.59 40.51
N GLY A 322 0.13 12.32 40.16
CA GLY A 322 -0.06 11.87 38.78
C GLY A 322 1.15 12.12 37.88
N GLN A 323 2.35 12.30 38.46
CA GLN A 323 3.59 12.65 37.78
C GLN A 323 4.81 12.08 38.53
N ALA A 324 5.98 12.05 37.89
CA ALA A 324 7.22 11.63 38.53
C ALA A 324 7.59 12.55 39.71
N VAL A 325 7.95 11.96 40.85
CA VAL A 325 8.29 12.69 42.08
C VAL A 325 9.76 13.15 42.03
N PRO A 326 10.04 14.46 42.10
CA PRO A 326 11.42 14.96 42.06
C PRO A 326 12.21 14.58 43.32
N ALA A 327 13.52 14.37 43.14
CA ALA A 327 14.46 14.28 44.26
C ALA A 327 14.46 15.60 45.05
N GLY A 328 14.62 15.51 46.37
CA GLY A 328 14.54 16.65 47.29
C GLY A 328 13.11 17.01 47.73
N THR A 329 12.08 16.32 47.22
CA THR A 329 10.70 16.49 47.72
C THR A 329 10.63 16.05 49.19
N GLY A 330 10.12 16.90 50.08
CA GLY A 330 10.07 16.62 51.52
C GLY A 330 8.98 15.61 51.91
N PHE A 331 9.31 14.71 52.85
CA PHE A 331 8.42 13.63 53.29
C PHE A 331 7.13 14.10 53.96
N ALA A 332 7.21 15.06 54.89
CA ALA A 332 6.05 15.52 55.65
C ALA A 332 4.91 16.00 54.72
N HIS A 333 5.25 16.88 53.77
CA HIS A 333 4.29 17.42 52.81
C HIS A 333 3.75 16.33 51.88
N TYR A 334 4.61 15.49 51.32
CA TYR A 334 4.22 14.48 50.35
C TYR A 334 3.33 13.38 50.96
N TRP A 335 3.76 12.78 52.07
CA TRP A 335 3.05 11.65 52.67
C TRP A 335 1.75 12.07 53.37
N TYR A 336 1.64 13.31 53.85
CA TYR A 336 0.34 13.87 54.25
C TYR A 336 -0.62 13.89 53.06
N ARG A 337 -0.19 14.49 51.92
CA ARG A 337 -1.01 14.55 50.71
C ARG A 337 -1.35 13.16 50.18
N ASN A 338 -0.44 12.20 50.25
CA ASN A 338 -0.70 10.82 49.85
C ASN A 338 -1.91 10.22 50.60
N LEU A 339 -2.07 10.50 51.90
CA LEU A 339 -3.21 10.01 52.68
C LEU A 339 -4.45 10.91 52.56
N ARG A 340 -4.26 12.21 52.31
CA ARG A 340 -5.33 13.23 52.29
C ARG A 340 -5.98 13.42 50.92
N ASP A 341 -5.20 13.55 49.86
CA ASP A 341 -5.72 13.92 48.54
C ASP A 341 -6.31 12.69 47.82
N THR A 342 -7.26 12.93 46.91
CA THR A 342 -7.82 11.91 46.02
C THR A 342 -6.71 11.19 45.25
N VAL A 343 -6.73 9.85 45.26
CA VAL A 343 -5.80 9.01 44.51
C VAL A 343 -6.08 9.13 43.01
N ARG A 344 -5.12 9.61 42.21
CA ARG A 344 -5.23 9.74 40.74
C ARG A 344 -4.38 8.70 40.02
N PHE A 345 -4.76 7.44 40.21
CA PHE A 345 -4.08 6.31 39.58
C PHE A 345 -4.21 6.35 38.05
N ASP A 346 -5.36 6.81 37.55
CA ASP A 346 -5.60 7.12 36.13
C ASP A 346 -4.48 7.98 35.51
N ARG A 347 -4.10 9.06 36.20
CA ARG A 347 -3.05 9.98 35.75
C ARG A 347 -1.65 9.39 35.89
N ALA A 348 -1.40 8.61 36.94
CA ALA A 348 -0.10 7.97 37.16
C ALA A 348 0.20 6.93 36.08
N VAL A 349 -0.79 6.13 35.69
CA VAL A 349 -0.65 5.15 34.60
C VAL A 349 -0.49 5.85 33.25
N ASP A 350 -1.23 6.92 32.98
CA ASP A 350 -1.05 7.74 31.77
C ASP A 350 0.37 8.33 31.69
N ALA A 351 0.90 8.84 32.81
CA ALA A 351 2.27 9.34 32.87
C ALA A 351 3.28 8.23 32.58
N ALA A 352 3.10 7.02 33.13
CA ALA A 352 3.97 5.87 32.83
C ALA A 352 3.90 5.46 31.35
N ARG A 353 2.71 5.46 30.73
CA ARG A 353 2.53 5.17 29.30
C ARG A 353 3.23 6.19 28.42
N ARG A 354 3.08 7.49 28.69
CA ARG A 354 3.77 8.56 27.95
C ARG A 354 5.29 8.46 28.03
N GLN A 355 5.82 7.80 29.06
CA GLN A 355 7.26 7.54 29.20
C GLN A 355 7.72 6.22 28.57
N GLY A 356 6.85 5.51 27.84
CA GLY A 356 7.16 4.27 27.13
C GLY A 356 6.85 2.99 27.91
N GLY A 357 6.01 3.05 28.95
CA GLY A 357 5.58 1.87 29.70
C GLY A 357 4.85 0.85 28.81
N ALA A 358 5.39 -0.36 28.70
CA ALA A 358 4.89 -1.43 27.84
C ALA A 358 4.55 -2.72 28.59
N ARG A 359 5.09 -2.90 29.80
CA ARG A 359 4.87 -4.10 30.63
C ARG A 359 4.51 -3.64 32.04
N PHE A 360 3.26 -3.78 32.46
CA PHE A 360 2.77 -3.40 33.78
C PHE A 360 2.60 -4.64 34.65
N ILE A 361 3.29 -4.68 35.78
CA ILE A 361 3.33 -5.84 36.66
C ILE A 361 2.84 -5.43 38.04
N GLU A 362 1.72 -5.98 38.49
CA GLU A 362 1.13 -5.67 39.79
C GLU A 362 1.79 -6.49 40.91
N MET A 363 2.38 -5.81 41.90
CA MET A 363 3.10 -6.40 43.04
C MET A 363 2.13 -6.71 44.19
N SER A 364 1.32 -7.75 44.04
CA SER A 364 0.21 -8.01 44.95
C SER A 364 -0.02 -9.48 45.26
N ALA A 365 -0.58 -9.74 46.44
CA ALA A 365 -1.04 -11.07 46.85
C ALA A 365 -2.29 -11.49 46.06
N HIS A 366 -3.14 -10.51 45.77
CA HIS A 366 -4.28 -10.66 44.88
C HIS A 366 -4.43 -9.41 44.01
N ALA A 367 -4.48 -9.66 42.71
CA ALA A 367 -4.70 -8.67 41.68
C ALA A 367 -5.96 -7.80 41.95
N SER A 368 -5.76 -6.49 42.03
CA SER A 368 -6.84 -5.52 42.30
C SER A 368 -6.85 -4.33 41.33
N LEU A 369 -5.72 -4.08 40.65
CA LEU A 369 -5.56 -2.96 39.71
C LEU A 369 -5.45 -3.41 38.26
N LEU A 370 -5.35 -4.70 37.96
CA LEU A 370 -5.30 -5.20 36.58
C LEU A 370 -6.46 -4.68 35.73
N PHE A 371 -7.68 -4.63 36.28
CA PHE A 371 -8.81 -4.03 35.58
C PHE A 371 -8.56 -2.57 35.22
N ALA A 372 -8.19 -1.76 36.20
CA ALA A 372 -7.95 -0.34 36.01
C ALA A 372 -6.83 -0.09 34.97
N LEU A 373 -5.76 -0.89 35.03
CA LEU A 373 -4.67 -0.87 34.06
C LEU A 373 -5.16 -1.19 32.65
N GLU A 374 -5.97 -2.24 32.47
CA GLU A 374 -6.49 -2.59 31.14
C GLU A 374 -7.49 -1.56 30.62
N ASP A 375 -8.36 -1.00 31.46
CA ASP A 375 -9.31 0.05 31.07
C ASP A 375 -8.62 1.35 30.61
N LEU A 376 -7.45 1.65 31.21
CA LEU A 376 -6.66 2.82 30.84
C LEU A 376 -5.81 2.60 29.59
N THR A 377 -5.39 1.37 29.31
CA THR A 377 -4.33 1.09 28.31
C THR A 377 -4.74 0.17 27.16
N GLY A 378 -5.90 -0.49 27.26
CA GLY A 378 -6.35 -1.53 26.33
C GLY A 378 -6.83 -1.05 24.95
N ASP A 379 -7.17 0.23 24.80
CA ASP A 379 -7.80 0.75 23.56
C ASP A 379 -6.79 1.11 22.43
N GLY A 380 -5.50 0.87 22.62
CA GLY A 380 -4.44 1.18 21.64
C GLY A 380 -4.19 0.07 20.59
N PRO A 381 -3.48 0.39 19.49
CA PRO A 381 -3.08 -0.59 18.47
C PRO A 381 -2.09 -1.64 18.98
N GLU A 382 -1.27 -1.26 19.98
CA GLU A 382 -0.36 -2.15 20.72
C GLU A 382 -0.64 -2.00 22.22
N PRO A 383 -1.57 -2.79 22.79
CA PRO A 383 -1.86 -2.76 24.22
C PRO A 383 -0.65 -3.28 25.01
N PRO A 384 -0.31 -2.67 26.16
CA PRO A 384 0.80 -3.17 26.97
C PRO A 384 0.49 -4.55 27.56
N LEU A 385 1.53 -5.31 27.85
CA LEU A 385 1.41 -6.53 28.64
C LEU A 385 1.07 -6.16 30.08
N ILE A 386 0.03 -6.78 30.65
CA ILE A 386 -0.40 -6.56 32.03
C ILE A 386 -0.40 -7.90 32.76
N VAL A 387 0.32 -7.98 33.87
CA VAL A 387 0.53 -9.23 34.65
C VAL A 387 0.30 -8.97 36.14
N GLY A 388 -0.45 -9.85 36.79
CA GLY A 388 -0.57 -9.87 38.26
C GLY A 388 0.44 -10.83 38.88
N SER A 389 0.91 -10.53 40.09
CA SER A 389 1.86 -11.39 40.80
C SER A 389 1.20 -12.49 41.63
N GLY A 390 -0.07 -12.35 42.01
CA GLY A 390 -0.75 -13.30 42.89
C GLY A 390 -2.26 -13.28 42.76
N ARG A 391 -2.87 -14.40 43.17
CA ARG A 391 -4.31 -14.57 43.27
C ARG A 391 -4.65 -15.34 44.55
N ARG A 392 -5.72 -14.92 45.21
CA ARG A 392 -6.25 -15.62 46.39
C ARG A 392 -6.57 -17.06 46.00
N ASP A 393 -6.25 -17.99 46.90
CA ASP A 393 -6.46 -19.44 46.75
C ASP A 393 -5.62 -20.12 45.65
N GLU A 394 -4.72 -19.38 44.98
CA GLU A 394 -3.73 -19.93 44.07
C GLU A 394 -2.32 -19.94 44.71
N PRO A 395 -1.45 -20.92 44.38
CA PRO A 395 -0.07 -20.92 44.86
C PRO A 395 0.72 -19.74 44.30
N LEU A 396 1.09 -18.78 45.15
CA LEU A 396 1.77 -17.55 44.74
C LEU A 396 3.03 -17.80 43.91
N ILE A 397 3.80 -18.82 44.31
CA ILE A 397 5.05 -19.20 43.64
C ILE A 397 4.83 -19.63 42.18
N ASP A 398 3.73 -20.33 41.89
CA ASP A 398 3.41 -20.76 40.52
C ASP A 398 2.91 -19.58 39.68
N THR A 399 2.04 -18.73 40.26
CA THR A 399 1.57 -17.49 39.61
C THR A 399 2.73 -16.57 39.24
N LEU A 400 3.69 -16.37 40.16
CA LEU A 400 4.91 -15.61 39.90
C LEU A 400 5.75 -16.23 38.78
N SER A 401 5.97 -17.54 38.82
CA SER A 401 6.72 -18.26 37.79
C SER A 401 6.10 -18.08 36.39
N ALA A 402 4.78 -18.23 36.28
CA ALA A 402 4.04 -18.00 35.05
C ALA A 402 4.15 -16.55 34.57
N GLY A 403 4.00 -15.59 35.48
CA GLY A 403 4.16 -14.17 35.17
C GLY A 403 5.56 -13.82 34.68
N ILE A 404 6.60 -14.34 35.33
CA ILE A 404 8.01 -14.13 34.94
C ILE A 404 8.24 -14.65 33.53
N ALA A 405 7.77 -15.85 33.20
CA ALA A 405 7.88 -16.39 31.86
C ALA A 405 7.16 -15.51 30.81
N ALA A 406 5.95 -15.02 31.13
CA ALA A 406 5.18 -14.16 30.24
C ALA A 406 5.88 -12.80 29.97
N VAL A 407 6.46 -12.18 31.00
CA VAL A 407 7.21 -10.93 30.86
C VAL A 407 8.53 -11.16 30.12
N ALA A 408 9.26 -12.21 30.47
CA ALA A 408 10.54 -12.56 29.83
C ALA A 408 10.37 -12.85 28.33
N VAL A 409 9.35 -13.62 27.93
CA VAL A 409 9.11 -13.91 26.51
C VAL A 409 8.66 -12.66 25.74
N ALA A 410 7.97 -11.73 26.40
CA ALA A 410 7.52 -10.49 25.79
C ALA A 410 8.64 -9.44 25.65
N ASP A 411 9.74 -9.57 26.38
CA ASP A 411 10.90 -8.69 26.25
C ASP A 411 11.93 -9.23 25.25
N PRO A 412 12.07 -8.65 24.05
CA PRO A 412 13.07 -9.06 23.07
C PRO A 412 14.51 -8.88 23.58
N GLY A 413 14.73 -8.04 24.59
CA GLY A 413 16.02 -7.78 25.22
C GLY A 413 16.30 -8.62 26.47
N PHE A 414 15.41 -9.54 26.86
CA PHE A 414 15.55 -10.27 28.11
C PHE A 414 16.85 -11.07 28.21
N GLY A 415 17.54 -10.96 29.35
CA GLY A 415 18.79 -11.66 29.62
C GLY A 415 18.58 -13.09 30.13
N TRP A 416 18.33 -14.04 29.22
CA TRP A 416 17.99 -15.43 29.56
C TRP A 416 19.01 -16.19 30.41
N SER A 417 20.28 -15.78 30.40
CA SER A 417 21.33 -16.35 31.25
C SER A 417 21.10 -16.17 32.75
N VAL A 418 20.19 -15.29 33.15
CA VAL A 418 19.80 -15.09 34.56
C VAL A 418 18.95 -16.26 35.06
N LEU A 419 18.15 -16.89 34.18
CA LEU A 419 17.18 -17.92 34.55
C LEU A 419 17.50 -19.32 34.02
N ALA A 420 18.52 -19.46 33.16
CA ALA A 420 18.91 -20.74 32.60
C ALA A 420 20.42 -20.98 32.75
N ASP A 421 20.81 -22.17 33.19
CA ASP A 421 22.22 -22.57 33.24
C ASP A 421 22.75 -22.90 31.83
N THR A 422 23.48 -21.96 31.25
CA THR A 422 24.13 -22.13 29.94
C THR A 422 25.45 -22.92 30.00
N GLY A 423 25.88 -23.39 31.18
CA GLY A 423 27.08 -24.20 31.37
C GLY A 423 26.92 -25.67 30.98
N MET A 424 25.68 -26.14 30.79
CA MET A 424 25.40 -27.56 30.49
C MET A 424 25.96 -28.01 29.12
N PRO A 425 26.40 -29.28 28.99
CA PRO A 425 26.81 -29.86 27.70
C PRO A 425 25.69 -29.79 26.66
N VAL A 426 26.04 -29.45 25.42
CA VAL A 426 25.10 -29.43 24.28
C VAL A 426 24.68 -30.85 23.92
N LEU A 427 23.38 -31.06 23.73
CA LEU A 427 22.81 -32.34 23.33
C LEU A 427 23.22 -32.72 21.91
N GLN A 428 23.74 -33.94 21.74
CA GLN A 428 24.17 -34.47 20.44
C GLN A 428 22.98 -34.82 19.56
N GLY A 429 23.04 -34.44 18.27
CA GLY A 429 21.97 -34.69 17.31
C GLY A 429 20.66 -33.94 17.59
N PHE A 430 20.70 -32.88 18.41
CA PHE A 430 19.53 -32.05 18.69
C PHE A 430 19.00 -31.40 17.39
N PRO A 431 17.68 -31.30 17.19
CA PRO A 431 17.11 -30.76 15.95
C PRO A 431 17.60 -29.34 15.68
N ASN A 432 17.88 -29.04 14.41
CA ASN A 432 18.19 -27.68 13.96
C ASN A 432 16.95 -26.77 14.07
N ALA A 433 17.15 -25.46 14.13
CA ALA A 433 16.05 -24.51 14.06
C ALA A 433 15.33 -24.66 12.70
N PRO A 434 13.98 -24.78 12.68
CA PRO A 434 13.26 -24.93 11.43
C PRO A 434 13.33 -23.66 10.59
N MET A 435 13.40 -23.86 9.28
CA MET A 435 13.38 -22.79 8.29
C MET A 435 12.06 -22.84 7.54
N ARG A 436 11.47 -21.68 7.21
CA ARG A 436 10.28 -21.65 6.35
C ARG A 436 10.71 -22.15 4.99
N GLU A 437 10.20 -23.32 4.61
CA GLU A 437 10.43 -23.86 3.27
C GLU A 437 9.58 -23.05 2.30
N VAL A 438 10.22 -22.07 1.67
CA VAL A 438 9.65 -21.34 0.54
C VAL A 438 10.45 -21.79 -0.67
N HIS A 439 9.77 -22.20 -1.73
CA HIS A 439 10.42 -22.50 -3.00
C HIS A 439 10.90 -21.18 -3.62
N VAL A 440 12.10 -20.75 -3.24
CA VAL A 440 12.76 -19.58 -3.81
C VAL A 440 13.79 -20.09 -4.81
N TRP A 441 13.30 -20.45 -5.98
CA TRP A 441 14.14 -20.77 -7.13
C TRP A 441 14.10 -19.57 -8.06
N ALA A 442 15.27 -19.12 -8.54
CA ALA A 442 15.28 -18.24 -9.68
C ALA A 442 14.81 -19.08 -10.87
N GLU A 443 13.54 -18.95 -11.23
CA GLU A 443 13.12 -19.34 -12.56
C GLU A 443 14.00 -18.56 -13.54
N PRO A 444 14.55 -19.19 -14.59
CA PRO A 444 15.25 -18.44 -15.61
C PRO A 444 14.29 -17.39 -16.15
N GLU A 445 14.49 -16.14 -15.74
CA GLU A 445 13.77 -15.01 -16.31
C GLU A 445 14.22 -14.98 -17.76
N PRO A 446 13.33 -15.27 -18.73
CA PRO A 446 13.68 -15.10 -20.12
C PRO A 446 14.18 -13.67 -20.25
N LEU A 447 15.37 -13.47 -20.82
CA LEU A 447 15.84 -12.13 -21.16
C LEU A 447 14.67 -11.40 -21.81
N ALA A 448 14.45 -10.14 -21.41
CA ALA A 448 13.46 -9.30 -22.08
C ALA A 448 13.64 -9.50 -23.60
N PRO A 449 12.57 -9.84 -24.34
CA PRO A 449 12.73 -10.21 -25.74
C PRO A 449 13.50 -9.10 -26.45
N VAL A 450 14.64 -9.44 -27.08
CA VAL A 450 15.32 -8.50 -27.95
C VAL A 450 14.50 -8.45 -29.22
N PHE A 451 13.54 -7.53 -29.26
CA PHE A 451 12.71 -7.33 -30.43
C PHE A 451 13.58 -6.76 -31.55
N GLY A 452 13.73 -7.55 -32.61
CA GLY A 452 14.44 -7.14 -33.82
C GLY A 452 13.67 -6.09 -34.62
N LEU A 453 14.26 -5.66 -35.72
CA LEU A 453 13.59 -4.79 -36.69
C LEU A 453 12.50 -5.60 -37.41
N THR A 454 11.28 -5.08 -37.39
CA THR A 454 10.12 -5.60 -38.12
C THR A 454 9.89 -4.77 -39.37
N VAL A 455 9.67 -5.43 -40.51
CA VAL A 455 9.26 -4.80 -41.77
C VAL A 455 7.88 -5.31 -42.13
N SER A 456 6.90 -4.42 -42.17
CA SER A 456 5.50 -4.73 -42.48
C SER A 456 5.00 -3.90 -43.65
N SER A 457 3.90 -4.34 -44.27
CA SER A 457 3.21 -3.55 -45.29
C SER A 457 1.70 -3.48 -45.05
N GLU A 458 1.12 -2.43 -45.61
CA GLU A 458 -0.32 -2.21 -45.67
C GLU A 458 -0.94 -3.13 -46.72
N LYS A 459 -1.99 -3.87 -46.36
CA LYS A 459 -2.76 -4.70 -47.28
C LYS A 459 -4.24 -4.47 -47.10
N TRP A 460 -4.94 -4.25 -48.22
CA TRP A 460 -6.40 -4.19 -48.25
C TRP A 460 -6.97 -5.58 -48.54
N LYS A 461 -7.88 -6.04 -47.69
CA LYS A 461 -8.56 -7.33 -47.86
C LYS A 461 -10.05 -7.10 -47.95
N GLN A 462 -10.68 -7.72 -48.94
CA GLN A 462 -12.14 -7.77 -49.01
C GLN A 462 -12.67 -8.46 -47.74
N SER A 463 -13.55 -7.78 -47.02
CA SER A 463 -14.17 -8.30 -45.80
C SER A 463 -15.47 -9.02 -46.15
N ALA A 464 -15.63 -10.23 -45.61
CA ALA A 464 -16.90 -10.95 -45.64
C ALA A 464 -17.87 -10.48 -44.54
N VAL A 465 -17.42 -9.61 -43.63
CA VAL A 465 -18.17 -9.20 -42.44
C VAL A 465 -19.01 -7.96 -42.76
N PHE A 466 -20.21 -8.19 -43.28
CA PHE A 466 -21.33 -7.25 -43.13
C PHE A 466 -22.33 -7.90 -42.19
N ALA A 467 -22.21 -7.68 -40.88
CA ALA A 467 -23.31 -7.78 -39.91
C ALA A 467 -22.78 -7.80 -38.48
N THR A 468 -22.95 -6.70 -37.75
CA THR A 468 -23.49 -6.84 -36.40
C THR A 468 -25.00 -6.98 -36.56
N THR A 469 -25.51 -8.19 -36.37
CA THR A 469 -26.95 -8.40 -36.19
C THR A 469 -27.41 -7.61 -34.95
N GLY A 470 -28.22 -6.57 -35.15
CA GLY A 470 -29.24 -6.18 -34.15
C GLY A 470 -29.20 -4.80 -33.51
N ALA A 471 -28.30 -3.87 -33.85
CA ALA A 471 -28.36 -2.51 -33.31
C ALA A 471 -28.88 -1.52 -34.36
N HIS A 472 -30.10 -1.02 -34.14
CA HIS A 472 -30.63 0.15 -34.84
C HIS A 472 -29.80 1.39 -34.42
N ARG A 473 -29.31 2.18 -35.38
CA ARG A 473 -28.42 3.33 -35.13
C ARG A 473 -29.06 4.64 -35.54
N ARG A 474 -28.92 5.68 -34.73
CA ARG A 474 -29.32 7.06 -35.07
C ARG A 474 -28.14 7.78 -35.69
N ILE A 475 -28.23 8.03 -36.99
CA ILE A 475 -27.11 8.51 -37.81
C ILE A 475 -27.35 9.96 -38.24
N ALA A 476 -26.39 10.84 -37.95
CA ALA A 476 -26.32 12.17 -38.54
C ALA A 476 -25.25 12.23 -39.62
N VAL A 477 -25.52 12.96 -40.71
CA VAL A 477 -24.53 13.29 -41.73
C VAL A 477 -24.11 14.75 -41.52
N VAL A 478 -22.81 15.05 -41.53
CA VAL A 478 -22.22 16.38 -41.32
C VAL A 478 -21.14 16.60 -42.36
N ASP A 479 -21.20 17.66 -43.14
CA ASP A 479 -20.12 18.04 -44.06
C ASP A 479 -19.05 18.82 -43.29
N LEU A 480 -17.77 18.49 -43.50
CA LEU A 480 -16.65 19.15 -42.80
C LEU A 480 -16.54 20.65 -43.13
N VAL A 481 -16.83 21.04 -44.39
CA VAL A 481 -16.74 22.43 -44.86
C VAL A 481 -17.81 22.69 -45.91
N GLY A 482 -18.55 23.81 -45.76
CA GLY A 482 -19.49 24.31 -46.76
C GLY A 482 -20.91 23.71 -46.69
N PRO A 483 -21.86 24.25 -47.49
CA PRO A 483 -23.22 23.71 -47.55
C PRO A 483 -23.23 22.33 -48.25
N GLY A 484 -24.06 21.42 -47.74
CA GLY A 484 -23.91 19.98 -47.96
C GLY A 484 -23.81 19.48 -49.40
N SER A 485 -22.98 18.45 -49.58
CA SER A 485 -22.64 17.84 -50.87
C SER A 485 -23.73 16.91 -51.45
N SER A 486 -23.64 16.57 -52.74
CA SER A 486 -24.49 15.55 -53.39
C SER A 486 -24.36 14.20 -52.67
N LEU A 487 -23.14 13.83 -52.28
CA LEU A 487 -22.83 12.66 -51.46
C LEU A 487 -23.60 12.68 -50.13
N SER A 488 -23.58 13.81 -49.40
CA SER A 488 -24.32 13.97 -48.16
C SER A 488 -25.83 13.83 -48.34
N ALA A 489 -26.39 14.36 -49.43
CA ALA A 489 -27.81 14.22 -49.74
C ALA A 489 -28.18 12.75 -50.07
N GLN A 490 -27.32 12.05 -50.81
CA GLN A 490 -27.50 10.65 -51.17
C GLN A 490 -27.42 9.75 -49.92
N LEU A 491 -26.45 9.97 -49.03
CA LEU A 491 -26.33 9.22 -47.77
C LEU A 491 -27.52 9.47 -46.83
N ARG A 492 -28.00 10.71 -46.70
CA ARG A 492 -29.23 10.99 -45.92
C ARG A 492 -30.44 10.25 -46.48
N THR A 493 -30.57 10.21 -47.80
CA THR A 493 -31.65 9.49 -48.50
C THR A 493 -31.55 7.98 -48.26
N ALA A 494 -30.35 7.42 -48.33
CA ALA A 494 -30.11 6.01 -48.07
C ALA A 494 -30.38 5.64 -46.60
N ILE A 495 -29.97 6.47 -45.63
CA ILE A 495 -30.26 6.27 -44.19
C ILE A 495 -31.76 6.22 -43.95
N ALA A 496 -32.53 7.15 -44.53
CA ALA A 496 -33.99 7.17 -44.38
C ALA A 496 -34.71 5.94 -44.98
N ARG A 497 -34.05 5.22 -45.89
CA ARG A 497 -34.57 3.99 -46.51
C ARG A 497 -34.02 2.71 -45.87
N HIS A 498 -33.04 2.83 -45.00
CA HIS A 498 -32.33 1.69 -44.41
C HIS A 498 -33.10 1.15 -43.21
N GLY A 499 -33.44 -0.15 -43.21
CA GLY A 499 -34.34 -0.74 -42.19
C GLY A 499 -33.82 -0.71 -40.75
N ASP A 500 -32.50 -0.58 -40.59
CA ASP A 500 -31.82 -0.56 -39.29
C ASP A 500 -31.06 0.76 -38.98
N ALA A 501 -31.34 1.84 -39.72
CA ALA A 501 -30.76 3.15 -39.44
C ALA A 501 -31.84 4.23 -39.48
N GLU A 502 -31.72 5.21 -38.58
CA GLU A 502 -32.64 6.33 -38.49
C GLU A 502 -31.88 7.66 -38.68
N PRO A 503 -32.37 8.56 -39.55
CA PRO A 503 -31.77 9.87 -39.70
C PRO A 503 -32.00 10.70 -38.45
N ALA A 504 -30.92 11.25 -37.89
CA ALA A 504 -30.97 12.07 -36.68
C ALA A 504 -30.26 13.42 -36.88
N GLN A 505 -30.56 14.38 -36.00
CA GLN A 505 -29.76 15.60 -35.86
C GLN A 505 -28.43 15.26 -35.15
N PRO A 506 -27.33 16.00 -35.41
CA PRO A 506 -26.02 15.71 -34.82
C PRO A 506 -26.03 15.58 -33.29
N GLY A 507 -26.82 16.40 -32.59
CA GLY A 507 -26.96 16.35 -31.13
C GLY A 507 -27.66 15.11 -30.56
N GLU A 508 -28.40 14.37 -31.40
CA GLU A 508 -29.20 13.20 -31.01
C GLU A 508 -28.64 11.89 -31.57
N ALA A 509 -27.67 11.98 -32.49
CA ALA A 509 -27.05 10.85 -33.15
C ALA A 509 -26.12 10.07 -32.20
N ASP A 510 -26.17 8.75 -32.31
CA ASP A 510 -25.16 7.87 -31.70
C ASP A 510 -23.97 7.62 -32.65
N LEU A 511 -24.14 7.94 -33.93
CA LEU A 511 -23.12 7.88 -34.99
C LEU A 511 -23.17 9.13 -35.87
N VAL A 512 -22.03 9.77 -36.08
CA VAL A 512 -21.90 10.90 -37.03
C VAL A 512 -21.05 10.47 -38.23
N LEU A 513 -21.62 10.58 -39.44
CA LEU A 513 -20.93 10.46 -40.72
C LEU A 513 -20.42 11.85 -41.13
N ALA A 514 -19.11 12.06 -41.00
CA ALA A 514 -18.45 13.31 -41.32
C ALA A 514 -17.91 13.24 -42.76
N ILE A 515 -18.44 14.04 -43.68
CA ILE A 515 -18.11 13.97 -45.11
C ILE A 515 -16.98 14.95 -45.44
N ALA A 516 -15.88 14.41 -45.96
CA ALA A 516 -14.72 15.21 -46.36
C ALA A 516 -15.06 16.19 -47.50
N PRO A 517 -14.47 17.39 -47.52
CA PRO A 517 -14.69 18.36 -48.60
C PRO A 517 -14.18 17.81 -49.93
N LEU A 518 -14.76 18.29 -51.04
CA LEU A 518 -14.29 17.99 -52.39
C LEU A 518 -12.93 18.67 -52.60
N LEU A 519 -11.87 17.87 -52.49
CA LEU A 519 -10.48 18.26 -52.74
C LEU A 519 -9.87 17.17 -53.62
N ASP A 520 -9.96 17.36 -54.93
CA ASP A 520 -9.62 16.39 -55.98
C ASP A 520 -8.31 16.71 -56.72
N HIS A 521 -7.58 17.75 -56.27
CA HIS A 521 -6.36 18.16 -56.94
C HIS A 521 -5.24 17.12 -56.72
N PRO A 522 -4.60 16.60 -57.79
CA PRO A 522 -3.61 15.53 -57.67
C PRO A 522 -2.26 16.01 -57.15
N ASP A 523 -1.97 17.31 -57.27
CA ASP A 523 -0.74 17.91 -56.76
C ASP A 523 -0.76 18.06 -55.23
N ALA A 524 0.25 17.50 -54.57
CA ALA A 524 0.37 17.49 -53.12
C ALA A 524 0.68 18.88 -52.51
N GLU A 525 1.38 19.78 -53.22
CA GLU A 525 1.60 21.14 -52.71
C GLU A 525 0.29 21.94 -52.71
N VAL A 526 -0.48 21.84 -53.79
CA VAL A 526 -1.81 22.47 -53.87
C VAL A 526 -2.74 21.90 -52.81
N ALA A 527 -2.76 20.57 -52.65
CA ALA A 527 -3.54 19.90 -51.60
C ALA A 527 -3.13 20.37 -50.19
N ALA A 528 -1.83 20.55 -49.91
CA ALA A 528 -1.36 21.03 -48.63
C ALA A 528 -1.83 22.47 -48.37
N ALA A 529 -1.78 23.34 -49.38
CA ALA A 529 -2.30 24.71 -49.27
C ALA A 529 -3.82 24.74 -49.04
N GLN A 530 -4.57 23.85 -49.72
CA GLN A 530 -6.01 23.70 -49.53
C GLN A 530 -6.35 23.24 -48.11
N ILE A 531 -5.61 22.26 -47.57
CA ILE A 531 -5.76 21.80 -46.18
C ILE A 531 -5.41 22.91 -45.19
N ALA A 532 -4.30 23.61 -45.39
CA ALA A 532 -3.91 24.73 -44.53
C ALA A 532 -5.02 25.78 -44.45
N ARG A 533 -5.68 26.09 -45.58
CA ARG A 533 -6.79 27.04 -45.63
C ARG A 533 -7.98 26.56 -44.80
N ILE A 534 -8.44 25.32 -45.01
CA ILE A 534 -9.61 24.79 -44.29
C ILE A 534 -9.34 24.55 -42.80
N VAL A 535 -8.09 24.26 -42.39
CA VAL A 535 -7.70 24.26 -40.98
C VAL A 535 -7.99 25.63 -40.35
N GLY A 536 -7.64 26.72 -41.03
CA GLY A 536 -7.97 28.08 -40.58
C GLY A 536 -9.47 28.42 -40.59
N GLU A 537 -10.30 27.61 -41.28
CA GLU A 537 -11.76 27.77 -41.37
C GLU A 537 -12.53 26.87 -40.38
N GLY A 538 -11.83 26.13 -39.51
CA GLY A 538 -12.47 25.26 -38.50
C GLY A 538 -12.60 23.79 -38.94
N LEU A 539 -11.62 23.26 -39.69
CA LEU A 539 -11.63 21.87 -40.18
C LEU A 539 -12.00 20.82 -39.13
N PHE A 540 -11.66 21.04 -37.85
CA PHE A 540 -11.83 20.06 -36.79
C PHE A 540 -13.14 20.18 -36.01
N ASP A 541 -13.97 21.19 -36.30
CA ASP A 541 -15.22 21.46 -35.56
C ASP A 541 -16.21 20.28 -35.62
N TYR A 542 -16.14 19.45 -36.67
CA TYR A 542 -16.98 18.24 -36.81
C TYR A 542 -16.75 17.22 -35.69
N ALA A 543 -15.58 17.23 -35.03
CA ALA A 543 -15.29 16.33 -33.92
C ALA A 543 -16.20 16.58 -32.70
N ASP A 544 -16.72 17.81 -32.58
CA ASP A 544 -17.65 18.22 -31.53
C ASP A 544 -19.11 18.31 -32.02
N ALA A 545 -19.40 17.90 -33.26
CA ALA A 545 -20.75 17.99 -33.83
C ALA A 545 -21.75 17.02 -33.18
N GLY A 546 -21.25 15.89 -32.62
CA GLY A 546 -22.09 14.91 -31.93
C GLY A 546 -22.47 15.34 -30.52
N GLY A 547 -23.71 15.06 -30.10
CA GLY A 547 -24.13 15.24 -28.71
C GLY A 547 -23.48 14.24 -27.74
N SER A 548 -23.83 14.30 -26.46
CA SER A 548 -23.29 13.41 -25.41
C SER A 548 -23.58 11.91 -25.62
N ALA A 549 -24.52 11.58 -26.52
CA ALA A 549 -24.85 10.23 -26.94
C ALA A 549 -23.97 9.70 -28.09
N CYS A 550 -23.23 10.57 -28.79
CA CYS A 550 -22.38 10.20 -29.91
C CYS A 550 -21.15 9.42 -29.42
N ARG A 551 -21.07 8.15 -29.83
CA ARG A 551 -19.96 7.26 -29.49
C ARG A 551 -19.09 6.90 -30.68
N ASP A 552 -19.60 7.07 -31.90
CA ASP A 552 -18.88 6.76 -33.13
C ASP A 552 -18.88 7.96 -34.07
N LEU A 553 -17.69 8.38 -34.51
CA LEU A 553 -17.48 9.40 -35.53
C LEU A 553 -16.78 8.76 -36.72
N CYS A 554 -17.41 8.74 -37.89
CA CYS A 554 -16.86 8.12 -39.08
C CYS A 554 -16.58 9.19 -40.14
N LEU A 555 -15.31 9.45 -40.45
CA LEU A 555 -14.94 10.26 -41.61
C LEU A 555 -15.15 9.48 -42.90
N VAL A 556 -15.79 10.10 -43.88
CA VAL A 556 -15.95 9.59 -45.24
C VAL A 556 -15.10 10.41 -46.19
N THR A 557 -14.08 9.80 -46.79
CA THR A 557 -13.25 10.40 -47.85
C THR A 557 -13.57 9.81 -49.20
N VAL A 558 -13.04 10.41 -50.26
CA VAL A 558 -13.19 9.89 -51.64
C VAL A 558 -11.82 9.79 -52.30
N GLY A 559 -11.41 8.60 -52.70
CA GLY A 559 -10.15 8.36 -53.40
C GLY A 559 -8.90 8.69 -52.58
N GLY A 560 -9.00 8.72 -51.25
CA GLY A 560 -7.87 8.96 -50.35
C GLY A 560 -7.01 7.73 -50.10
N GLU A 561 -7.52 6.54 -50.42
CA GLU A 561 -6.82 5.26 -50.26
C GLU A 561 -6.61 4.58 -51.62
N HIS A 562 -5.49 3.87 -51.79
CA HIS A 562 -5.21 3.03 -52.97
C HIS A 562 -5.41 1.56 -52.59
N VAL A 563 -6.53 0.99 -53.01
CA VAL A 563 -7.09 -0.30 -52.57
C VAL A 563 -6.91 -1.37 -53.63
N LEU A 564 -7.28 -1.06 -54.88
CA LEU A 564 -7.16 -1.96 -56.03
C LEU A 564 -6.01 -1.54 -56.96
N LEU A 565 -5.39 -2.50 -57.65
CA LEU A 565 -4.22 -2.23 -58.50
C LEU A 565 -4.54 -1.35 -59.72
N ASP A 566 -5.77 -1.39 -60.21
CA ASP A 566 -6.25 -0.73 -61.43
C ASP A 566 -6.99 0.59 -61.17
N GLU A 567 -7.06 1.04 -59.92
CA GLU A 567 -7.70 2.32 -59.57
C GLU A 567 -6.72 3.51 -59.67
N PRO A 568 -7.25 4.74 -59.85
CA PRO A 568 -6.43 5.95 -59.85
C PRO A 568 -5.58 6.06 -58.58
N VAL A 569 -4.41 6.68 -58.71
CA VAL A 569 -3.57 7.01 -57.55
C VAL A 569 -4.36 7.86 -56.56
N ALA A 570 -4.12 7.62 -55.26
CA ALA A 570 -4.81 8.30 -54.19
C ALA A 570 -4.66 9.83 -54.27
N LEU A 571 -5.67 10.54 -53.79
CA LEU A 571 -5.73 11.99 -53.70
C LEU A 571 -5.00 12.46 -52.43
N PRO A 572 -3.97 13.32 -52.54
CA PRO A 572 -3.17 13.73 -51.39
C PRO A 572 -3.99 14.37 -50.27
N ALA A 573 -4.95 15.23 -50.62
CA ALA A 573 -5.76 15.92 -49.63
C ALA A 573 -6.64 14.96 -48.82
N GLN A 574 -7.26 14.00 -49.50
CA GLN A 574 -8.16 13.01 -48.89
C GLN A 574 -7.39 12.05 -47.97
N ALA A 575 -6.22 11.59 -48.43
CA ALA A 575 -5.33 10.76 -47.63
C ALA A 575 -4.84 11.50 -46.36
N ALA A 576 -4.55 12.80 -46.46
CA ALA A 576 -4.20 13.63 -45.32
C ALA A 576 -5.35 13.79 -44.32
N LEU A 577 -6.57 14.04 -44.79
CA LEU A 577 -7.76 14.16 -43.93
C LEU A 577 -8.02 12.88 -43.14
N ALA A 578 -7.90 11.72 -43.79
CA ALA A 578 -7.98 10.42 -43.11
C ALA A 578 -6.92 10.27 -42.01
N ALA A 579 -5.67 10.66 -42.30
CA ALA A 579 -4.59 10.60 -41.33
C ALA A 579 -4.77 11.59 -40.16
N MET A 580 -5.31 12.79 -40.40
CA MET A 580 -5.67 13.74 -39.35
C MET A 580 -6.78 13.21 -38.47
N HIS A 581 -7.85 12.68 -39.07
CA HIS A 581 -9.00 12.14 -38.34
C HIS A 581 -8.59 11.06 -37.36
N ARG A 582 -7.75 10.10 -37.80
CA ARG A 582 -7.17 9.08 -36.91
C ARG A 582 -6.44 9.70 -35.72
N SER A 583 -5.57 10.68 -35.97
CA SER A 583 -4.76 11.31 -34.92
C SER A 583 -5.60 12.09 -33.90
N ILE A 584 -6.67 12.76 -34.35
CA ILE A 584 -7.60 13.48 -33.46
C ILE A 584 -8.32 12.51 -32.52
N GLY A 585 -8.64 11.29 -32.99
CA GLY A 585 -9.29 10.26 -32.16
C GLY A 585 -8.51 9.88 -30.91
N TYR A 586 -7.17 9.98 -30.91
CA TYR A 586 -6.34 9.72 -29.73
C TYR A 586 -6.51 10.76 -28.61
N GLU A 587 -7.11 11.91 -28.91
CA GLU A 587 -7.41 12.97 -27.94
C GLU A 587 -8.85 12.85 -27.40
N ARG A 588 -9.64 11.87 -27.91
CA ARG A 588 -11.05 11.65 -27.58
C ARG A 588 -11.32 10.18 -27.22
N PRO A 589 -10.80 9.67 -26.08
CA PRO A 589 -10.86 8.25 -25.73
C PRO A 589 -12.28 7.69 -25.52
N ASP A 590 -13.27 8.57 -25.31
CA ASP A 590 -14.68 8.21 -25.11
C ASP A 590 -15.49 8.03 -26.40
N GLN A 591 -14.85 8.23 -27.56
CA GLN A 591 -15.43 8.13 -28.90
C GLN A 591 -14.54 7.28 -29.81
N ALA A 592 -15.16 6.44 -30.64
CA ALA A 592 -14.45 5.73 -31.68
C ALA A 592 -14.39 6.58 -32.95
N PHE A 593 -13.18 6.82 -33.44
CA PHE A 593 -12.92 7.47 -34.72
C PHE A 593 -12.70 6.40 -35.78
N ARG A 594 -13.48 6.46 -36.87
CA ARG A 594 -13.50 5.48 -37.96
C ARG A 594 -13.41 6.17 -39.30
N HIS A 595 -12.95 5.45 -40.30
CA HIS A 595 -12.70 6.00 -41.63
C HIS A 595 -13.22 5.06 -42.71
N LEU A 596 -13.97 5.62 -43.67
CA LEU A 596 -14.44 4.94 -44.86
C LEU A 596 -14.06 5.74 -46.11
N ASP A 597 -13.28 5.14 -46.99
CA ASP A 597 -12.93 5.75 -48.28
C ASP A 597 -13.81 5.23 -49.42
N LEU A 598 -14.30 6.12 -50.28
CA LEU A 598 -15.19 5.82 -51.41
C LEU A 598 -14.48 5.99 -52.75
N PRO A 599 -14.94 5.35 -53.84
CA PRO A 599 -14.31 5.47 -55.14
C PRO A 599 -14.70 6.76 -55.89
N SER A 600 -15.81 7.42 -55.49
CA SER A 600 -16.40 8.58 -56.16
C SER A 600 -17.27 9.39 -55.20
N TRP A 601 -17.41 10.70 -55.46
CA TRP A 601 -18.38 11.57 -54.77
C TRP A 601 -19.82 11.30 -55.23
N GLU A 602 -19.99 10.79 -56.44
CA GLU A 602 -21.27 10.34 -56.98
C GLU A 602 -21.36 8.82 -56.80
N ILE A 603 -22.26 8.38 -55.91
CA ILE A 603 -22.47 6.97 -55.56
C ILE A 603 -23.90 6.53 -55.88
N ASP A 604 -24.08 5.27 -56.24
CA ASP A 604 -25.40 4.69 -56.46
C ASP A 604 -26.06 4.20 -55.15
N ASP A 605 -27.33 3.78 -55.24
CA ASP A 605 -28.10 3.30 -54.08
C ASP A 605 -27.47 2.04 -53.44
N ALA A 606 -26.83 1.18 -54.25
CA ALA A 606 -26.17 -0.04 -53.77
C ALA A 606 -24.93 0.29 -52.93
N THR A 607 -24.08 1.20 -53.41
CA THR A 607 -22.90 1.69 -52.71
C THR A 607 -23.29 2.43 -51.44
N ALA A 608 -24.30 3.30 -51.50
CA ALA A 608 -24.79 4.02 -50.33
C ALA A 608 -25.29 3.08 -49.22
N THR A 609 -25.92 1.96 -49.59
CA THR A 609 -26.35 0.92 -48.64
C THR A 609 -25.14 0.26 -47.97
N VAL A 610 -24.13 -0.13 -48.75
CA VAL A 610 -22.88 -0.71 -48.24
C VAL A 610 -22.14 0.25 -47.30
N VAL A 611 -22.15 1.56 -47.59
CA VAL A 611 -21.56 2.58 -46.71
C VAL A 611 -22.27 2.62 -45.35
N ILE A 612 -23.60 2.58 -45.33
CA ILE A 612 -24.37 2.58 -44.08
C ILE A 612 -24.08 1.30 -43.27
N ASP A 613 -24.06 0.14 -43.93
CA ASP A 613 -23.74 -1.13 -43.27
C ASP A 613 -22.31 -1.16 -42.72
N ALA A 614 -21.34 -0.63 -43.48
CA ALA A 614 -19.96 -0.51 -43.02
C ALA A 614 -19.84 0.43 -41.81
N ALA A 615 -20.50 1.59 -41.85
CA ALA A 615 -20.47 2.58 -40.76
C ALA A 615 -21.10 2.03 -39.46
N ARG A 616 -22.20 1.27 -39.58
CA ARG A 616 -22.84 0.57 -38.45
C ARG A 616 -21.97 -0.55 -37.87
N GLY A 617 -21.06 -1.08 -38.67
CA GLY A 617 -20.10 -2.09 -38.29
C GLY A 617 -19.07 -1.62 -37.27
N ARG A 618 -17.97 -2.36 -37.13
CA ARG A 618 -16.85 -2.05 -36.21
C ARG A 618 -15.53 -1.85 -36.95
N VAL A 619 -15.59 -1.64 -38.26
CA VAL A 619 -14.38 -1.42 -39.06
C VAL A 619 -13.88 -0.01 -38.79
N HIS A 620 -12.64 0.08 -38.33
CA HIS A 620 -11.99 1.37 -38.08
C HIS A 620 -11.45 2.01 -39.36
N GLU A 621 -10.91 1.19 -40.27
CA GLU A 621 -10.28 1.65 -41.51
C GLU A 621 -10.77 0.80 -42.66
N GLY A 622 -11.74 1.33 -43.38
CA GLY A 622 -12.42 0.66 -44.46
C GLY A 622 -12.40 1.47 -45.75
N ALA A 623 -12.64 0.79 -46.86
CA ALA A 623 -12.87 1.39 -48.15
C ALA A 623 -13.95 0.62 -48.87
N VAL A 624 -14.89 1.32 -49.51
CA VAL A 624 -15.88 0.70 -50.38
C VAL A 624 -15.35 0.76 -51.81
N ARG A 625 -15.33 -0.37 -52.50
CA ARG A 625 -14.93 -0.48 -53.91
C ARG A 625 -15.83 -1.47 -54.64
N ASP A 626 -15.93 -1.33 -55.95
CA ASP A 626 -16.62 -2.31 -56.77
C ASP A 626 -15.82 -3.62 -56.83
N SER A 627 -16.52 -4.73 -56.61
CA SER A 627 -16.01 -6.09 -56.78
C SER A 627 -16.78 -6.79 -57.91
N ALA A 628 -16.36 -7.99 -58.28
CA ALA A 628 -17.06 -8.80 -59.28
C ALA A 628 -18.55 -9.08 -58.94
N SER A 629 -18.94 -8.95 -57.67
CA SER A 629 -20.31 -9.15 -57.17
C SER A 629 -21.04 -7.84 -56.80
N GLY A 630 -20.50 -6.67 -57.14
CA GLY A 630 -21.03 -5.36 -56.73
C GLY A 630 -20.17 -4.67 -55.66
N PRO A 631 -20.65 -3.56 -55.06
CA PRO A 631 -19.88 -2.81 -54.06
C PRO A 631 -19.57 -3.67 -52.83
N ALA A 632 -18.31 -3.66 -52.40
CA ALA A 632 -17.82 -4.45 -51.29
C ALA A 632 -16.92 -3.61 -50.37
N LEU A 633 -16.88 -4.01 -49.09
CA LEU A 633 -16.03 -3.39 -48.08
C LEU A 633 -14.67 -4.07 -48.06
N PHE A 634 -13.63 -3.27 -48.18
CA PHE A 634 -12.24 -3.65 -47.98
C PHE A 634 -11.79 -3.09 -46.63
N VAL A 635 -11.03 -3.87 -45.87
CA VAL A 635 -10.50 -3.47 -44.57
C VAL A 635 -8.99 -3.41 -44.65
N ARG A 636 -8.42 -2.35 -44.08
CA ARG A 636 -6.96 -2.20 -44.00
C ARG A 636 -6.42 -3.17 -42.95
N THR A 637 -5.46 -3.97 -43.36
CA THR A 637 -4.71 -4.88 -42.47
C THR A 637 -3.23 -4.61 -42.58
N LEU A 638 -2.52 -4.84 -41.48
CA LEU A 638 -1.07 -4.79 -41.44
C LEU A 638 -0.57 -6.23 -41.39
N SER A 639 0.36 -6.57 -42.28
CA SER A 639 1.00 -7.88 -42.26
C SER A 639 2.50 -7.73 -42.35
N GLU A 640 3.23 -8.53 -41.59
CA GLU A 640 4.66 -8.73 -41.82
C GLU A 640 4.88 -9.30 -43.22
N SER A 641 5.99 -8.89 -43.84
CA SER A 641 6.36 -9.42 -45.16
C SER A 641 6.85 -10.87 -45.01
N ASP A 642 6.10 -11.82 -45.58
CA ASP A 642 6.40 -13.27 -45.49
C ASP A 642 7.71 -13.68 -46.20
N ALA A 643 8.31 -12.79 -47.02
CA ALA A 643 9.56 -13.03 -47.73
C ALA A 643 10.57 -11.89 -47.48
N PRO A 644 11.87 -12.20 -47.25
CA PRO A 644 12.89 -11.16 -47.12
C PRO A 644 13.05 -10.42 -48.46
N ALA A 645 12.79 -9.10 -48.43
CA ALA A 645 13.08 -8.20 -49.54
C ALA A 645 14.51 -8.36 -50.04
N LEU A 646 14.71 -8.37 -51.36
CA LEU A 646 16.04 -8.54 -51.97
C LEU A 646 16.90 -7.30 -51.68
N ASP A 647 18.09 -7.50 -51.13
CA ASP A 647 19.05 -6.42 -50.91
C ASP A 647 19.44 -5.78 -52.24
N TRP A 648 19.51 -4.45 -52.26
CA TRP A 648 20.06 -3.73 -53.39
C TRP A 648 21.54 -4.06 -53.55
N LYS A 649 21.99 -4.23 -54.79
CA LYS A 649 23.42 -4.22 -55.08
C LYS A 649 23.90 -2.78 -54.94
N LEU A 650 24.60 -2.50 -53.84
CA LEU A 650 25.25 -1.23 -53.58
C LEU A 650 26.57 -1.16 -54.36
N ASP A 651 26.47 -1.16 -55.69
CA ASP A 651 27.61 -1.07 -56.60
C ASP A 651 27.92 0.38 -57.00
N ASP A 652 29.01 0.53 -57.74
CA ASP A 652 29.50 1.81 -58.24
C ASP A 652 28.42 2.60 -58.99
N GLY A 653 27.42 1.97 -59.62
CA GLY A 653 26.39 2.67 -60.37
C GLY A 653 25.34 3.35 -59.50
N LEU A 654 24.87 2.68 -58.44
CA LEU A 654 23.85 3.23 -57.53
C LEU A 654 24.43 4.30 -56.60
N LEU A 655 25.70 4.14 -56.18
CA LEU A 655 26.38 5.03 -55.23
C LEU A 655 27.32 6.05 -55.90
N ASP A 656 27.20 6.24 -57.22
CA ASP A 656 27.96 7.23 -58.00
C ASP A 656 27.70 8.67 -57.53
N ASN A 657 26.42 9.05 -57.36
CA ASN A 657 26.02 10.41 -56.96
C ASN A 657 24.74 10.39 -56.12
N VAL A 658 24.92 10.31 -54.80
CA VAL A 658 23.83 10.28 -53.82
C VAL A 658 23.45 11.71 -53.43
N VAL A 659 22.15 12.02 -53.42
CA VAL A 659 21.63 13.32 -52.98
C VAL A 659 20.72 13.11 -51.79
N ILE A 660 21.02 13.76 -50.67
CA ILE A 660 20.28 13.65 -49.42
C ILE A 660 19.74 15.01 -49.01
N THR A 661 18.42 15.14 -48.95
CA THR A 661 17.76 16.33 -48.40
C THR A 661 17.59 16.19 -46.89
N GLY A 662 17.64 17.32 -46.16
CA GLY A 662 17.68 17.26 -44.70
C GLY A 662 19.01 16.67 -44.21
N GLY A 663 20.10 16.89 -44.96
CA GLY A 663 21.41 16.29 -44.77
C GLY A 663 22.16 16.73 -43.51
N THR A 664 21.57 17.57 -42.65
CA THR A 664 22.04 17.86 -41.28
C THR A 664 21.13 17.27 -40.19
N GLY A 665 19.96 16.77 -40.57
CA GLY A 665 19.01 16.14 -39.67
C GLY A 665 19.45 14.73 -39.27
N ALA A 666 18.85 14.21 -38.19
CA ALA A 666 19.21 12.92 -37.60
C ALA A 666 19.16 11.76 -38.62
N VAL A 667 18.06 11.64 -39.39
CA VAL A 667 17.88 10.56 -40.37
C VAL A 667 18.86 10.70 -41.55
N GLY A 668 18.97 11.91 -42.13
CA GLY A 668 19.84 12.16 -43.27
C GLY A 668 21.31 11.86 -43.00
N LEU A 669 21.80 12.17 -41.79
CA LEU A 669 23.17 11.86 -41.38
C LEU A 669 23.45 10.35 -41.27
N HIS A 670 22.50 9.57 -40.77
CA HIS A 670 22.68 8.12 -40.68
C HIS A 670 22.76 7.48 -42.06
N PHE A 671 21.97 7.95 -43.03
CA PHE A 671 22.13 7.57 -44.42
C PHE A 671 23.50 7.97 -44.97
N ALA A 672 23.93 9.22 -44.76
CA ALA A 672 25.23 9.71 -45.24
C ALA A 672 26.41 8.88 -44.71
N ARG A 673 26.41 8.58 -43.40
CA ARG A 673 27.44 7.73 -42.73
C ARG A 673 27.44 6.33 -43.30
N TYR A 674 26.28 5.68 -43.35
CA TYR A 674 26.16 4.32 -43.84
C TYR A 674 26.62 4.22 -45.30
N LEU A 675 26.19 5.15 -46.17
CA LEU A 675 26.57 5.12 -47.59
C LEU A 675 28.04 5.46 -47.82
N ALA A 676 28.65 6.33 -47.01
CA ALA A 676 30.08 6.56 -47.03
C ALA A 676 30.87 5.28 -46.65
N GLU A 677 30.41 4.54 -45.63
CA GLU A 677 30.98 3.24 -45.24
C GLU A 677 30.79 2.16 -46.34
N GLN A 678 29.70 2.22 -47.09
CA GLN A 678 29.44 1.34 -48.24
C GLN A 678 30.19 1.75 -49.52
N GLY A 679 31.02 2.80 -49.47
CA GLY A 679 31.88 3.19 -50.60
C GLY A 679 31.23 4.13 -51.62
N ALA A 680 30.27 4.96 -51.21
CA ALA A 680 29.74 5.99 -52.10
C ALA A 680 30.84 6.92 -52.64
N ARG A 681 30.76 7.24 -53.94
CA ARG A 681 31.76 8.11 -54.58
C ARG A 681 31.52 9.57 -54.26
N ARG A 682 30.25 9.99 -54.29
CA ARG A 682 29.84 11.37 -54.04
C ARG A 682 28.52 11.43 -53.28
N ILE A 683 28.48 12.23 -52.22
CA ILE A 683 27.27 12.50 -51.43
C ILE A 683 27.04 14.00 -51.36
N VAL A 684 25.91 14.46 -51.90
CA VAL A 684 25.44 15.84 -51.81
C VAL A 684 24.45 15.97 -50.66
N LEU A 685 24.81 16.73 -49.62
CA LEU A 685 24.01 16.95 -48.42
C LEU A 685 23.35 18.33 -48.46
N LEU A 686 22.04 18.38 -48.68
CA LEU A 686 21.28 19.62 -48.76
C LEU A 686 20.61 19.96 -47.43
N SER A 687 20.86 21.16 -46.90
CA SER A 687 20.20 21.71 -45.72
C SER A 687 20.28 23.24 -45.69
N ARG A 688 19.40 23.92 -44.95
CA ARG A 688 19.36 25.39 -44.88
C ARG A 688 20.67 26.04 -44.44
N THR A 689 21.37 25.40 -43.50
CA THR A 689 22.58 25.95 -42.85
C THR A 689 23.88 25.39 -43.41
N GLY A 690 23.82 24.43 -44.34
CA GLY A 690 24.99 23.60 -44.68
C GLY A 690 25.38 22.65 -43.54
N VAL A 691 26.36 21.76 -43.79
CA VAL A 691 26.83 20.74 -42.84
C VAL A 691 28.09 21.21 -42.12
N ASP A 692 28.23 20.89 -40.83
CA ASP A 692 29.42 21.20 -40.03
C ASP A 692 30.69 20.57 -40.65
N ALA A 693 31.79 21.33 -40.72
CA ALA A 693 33.06 20.88 -41.22
C ALA A 693 33.59 19.63 -40.48
N ALA A 694 33.29 19.46 -39.19
CA ALA A 694 33.65 18.28 -38.43
C ALA A 694 32.90 17.02 -38.92
N ILE A 695 31.62 17.16 -39.29
CA ILE A 695 30.82 16.05 -39.86
C ILE A 695 31.31 15.73 -41.27
N VAL A 696 31.65 16.74 -42.07
CA VAL A 696 32.26 16.52 -43.40
C VAL A 696 33.59 15.76 -43.27
N ALA A 697 34.44 16.14 -42.31
CA ALA A 697 35.70 15.46 -42.04
C ALA A 697 35.49 14.02 -41.52
N GLU A 698 34.50 13.79 -40.66
CA GLU A 698 34.08 12.47 -40.19
C GLU A 698 33.71 11.57 -41.38
N LEU A 699 32.81 12.03 -42.25
CA LEU A 699 32.34 11.28 -43.43
C LEU A 699 33.46 11.02 -44.45
N THR A 700 34.39 11.95 -44.61
CA THR A 700 35.54 11.81 -45.53
C THR A 700 36.63 10.89 -44.96
N GLY A 701 36.72 10.78 -43.63
CA GLY A 701 37.76 10.05 -42.90
C GLY A 701 37.46 8.57 -42.63
N VAL A 702 36.37 8.02 -43.18
CA VAL A 702 35.99 6.61 -43.01
C VAL A 702 37.07 5.69 -43.60
N ALA A 703 37.70 4.87 -42.75
CA ALA A 703 38.85 4.06 -43.12
C ALA A 703 38.47 2.87 -44.02
N GLY A 704 39.06 2.78 -45.22
CA GLY A 704 38.98 1.57 -46.06
C GLY A 704 38.72 1.78 -47.56
N PHE A 705 38.34 2.99 -48.00
CA PHE A 705 38.02 3.27 -49.40
C PHE A 705 38.69 4.56 -49.91
N ALA A 706 38.86 4.69 -51.23
CA ALA A 706 39.29 5.93 -51.86
C ALA A 706 38.26 7.03 -51.53
N GLY A 707 38.70 8.11 -50.87
CA GLY A 707 37.82 9.02 -50.12
C GLY A 707 36.57 9.50 -50.86
N VAL A 708 35.42 9.35 -50.19
CA VAL A 708 34.12 9.87 -50.63
C VAL A 708 34.16 11.40 -50.80
N GLU A 709 33.62 11.91 -51.90
CA GLU A 709 33.42 13.35 -52.10
C GLU A 709 32.14 13.80 -51.38
N ILE A 710 32.28 14.55 -50.28
CA ILE A 710 31.14 15.15 -49.58
C ILE A 710 30.96 16.60 -50.01
N VAL A 711 29.78 16.92 -50.56
CA VAL A 711 29.41 18.27 -51.00
C VAL A 711 28.21 18.73 -50.19
N ALA A 712 28.32 19.82 -49.44
CA ALA A 712 27.26 20.25 -48.52
C ALA A 712 26.84 21.72 -48.71
N PRO A 713 26.29 22.11 -49.88
CA PRO A 713 25.90 23.49 -50.12
C PRO A 713 24.65 23.85 -49.28
N PRO A 714 24.59 25.06 -48.70
CA PRO A 714 23.38 25.53 -48.05
C PRO A 714 22.27 25.71 -49.10
N CYS A 715 21.10 25.13 -48.84
CA CYS A 715 19.95 25.15 -49.73
C CYS A 715 18.64 25.07 -48.94
N ASP A 716 17.79 26.09 -49.04
CA ASP A 716 16.41 26.04 -48.55
C ASP A 716 15.48 25.46 -49.62
N LEU A 717 15.00 24.24 -49.37
CA LEU A 717 14.12 23.51 -50.29
C LEU A 717 12.73 24.15 -50.46
N ARG A 718 12.42 25.20 -49.71
CA ARG A 718 11.20 26.01 -49.91
C ARG A 718 11.35 26.98 -51.09
N SER A 719 12.57 27.29 -51.54
CA SER A 719 12.84 28.21 -52.66
C SER A 719 13.21 27.43 -53.91
N ALA A 720 12.37 27.52 -54.94
CA ALA A 720 12.64 26.94 -56.26
C ALA A 720 13.91 27.53 -56.89
N GLU A 721 14.19 28.81 -56.62
CA GLU A 721 15.38 29.52 -57.11
C GLU A 721 16.66 28.95 -56.50
N GLN A 722 16.67 28.69 -55.18
CA GLN A 722 17.82 28.10 -54.51
C GLN A 722 18.05 26.65 -54.97
N VAL A 723 17.00 25.84 -55.06
CA VAL A 723 17.10 24.45 -55.55
C VAL A 723 17.65 24.44 -56.97
N SER A 724 17.11 25.29 -57.86
CA SER A 724 17.58 25.38 -59.26
C SER A 724 19.03 25.86 -59.36
N ALA A 725 19.45 26.79 -58.50
CA ALA A 725 20.83 27.27 -58.48
C ALA A 725 21.81 26.16 -58.04
N VAL A 726 21.52 25.51 -56.92
CA VAL A 726 22.35 24.43 -56.38
C VAL A 726 22.37 23.21 -57.31
N ALA A 727 21.24 22.87 -57.94
CA ALA A 727 21.15 21.80 -58.92
C ALA A 727 22.02 22.07 -60.16
N ARG A 728 22.11 23.33 -60.61
CA ARG A 728 22.99 23.71 -61.72
C ARG A 728 24.47 23.54 -61.36
N ASP A 729 24.84 23.92 -60.15
CA ASP A 729 26.24 23.95 -59.71
C ASP A 729 26.75 22.56 -59.28
N HIS A 730 25.85 21.70 -58.76
CA HIS A 730 26.23 20.42 -58.15
C HIS A 730 25.52 19.18 -58.73
N GLY A 731 24.48 19.33 -59.55
CA GLY A 731 23.63 18.24 -60.05
C GLY A 731 23.98 17.71 -61.46
N ALA A 732 25.09 18.16 -62.08
CA ALA A 732 25.40 17.90 -63.48
C ALA A 732 25.41 16.42 -63.93
N THR A 733 25.73 15.49 -63.03
CA THR A 733 25.79 14.03 -63.32
C THR A 733 24.46 13.31 -63.08
N GLY A 734 23.43 14.01 -62.60
CA GLY A 734 22.16 13.44 -62.16
C GLY A 734 22.29 12.63 -60.87
N ALA A 735 21.26 12.63 -60.02
CA ALA A 735 21.23 11.75 -58.85
C ALA A 735 21.09 10.29 -59.29
N SER A 736 21.90 9.38 -58.75
CA SER A 736 21.68 7.92 -58.86
C SER A 736 20.78 7.41 -57.73
N LEU A 737 20.85 8.06 -56.57
CA LEU A 737 20.01 7.82 -55.41
C LEU A 737 19.59 9.16 -54.79
N LEU A 738 18.29 9.39 -54.69
CA LEU A 738 17.72 10.55 -54.00
C LEU A 738 17.07 10.09 -52.69
N ILE A 739 17.57 10.58 -51.56
CA ILE A 739 17.00 10.33 -50.23
C ILE A 739 16.38 11.63 -49.72
N HIS A 740 15.05 11.65 -49.62
CA HIS A 740 14.33 12.78 -49.07
C HIS A 740 14.09 12.60 -47.57
N ALA A 741 14.94 13.22 -46.74
CA ALA A 741 14.82 13.22 -45.28
C ALA A 741 14.53 14.63 -44.72
N ALA A 742 14.26 15.61 -45.59
CA ALA A 742 13.92 16.97 -45.16
C ALA A 742 12.54 17.03 -44.50
N GLY A 743 12.50 17.58 -43.30
CA GLY A 743 11.27 17.85 -42.58
C GLY A 743 11.54 18.17 -41.12
N ALA A 744 10.66 18.97 -40.53
CA ALA A 744 10.54 19.13 -39.09
C ALA A 744 9.28 18.38 -38.62
N ALA A 745 9.28 17.91 -37.39
CA ALA A 745 8.07 17.39 -36.78
C ALA A 745 7.53 18.45 -35.80
N SER A 746 6.28 18.85 -36.00
CA SER A 746 5.50 19.57 -34.99
C SER A 746 4.49 18.61 -34.39
N PHE A 747 4.35 18.65 -33.07
CA PHE A 747 3.38 17.85 -32.33
C PHE A 747 2.58 18.79 -31.47
N ASP A 748 1.38 19.06 -31.94
CA ASP A 748 0.45 20.02 -31.36
C ASP A 748 -0.86 19.26 -31.09
N ASP A 749 -1.44 19.45 -29.90
CA ASP A 749 -2.78 18.94 -29.60
C ASP A 749 -3.78 19.58 -30.60
N PHE A 750 -4.89 18.90 -30.91
CA PHE A 750 -5.74 19.29 -32.06
C PHE A 750 -6.22 20.75 -32.01
N ALA A 751 -6.38 21.30 -30.80
CA ALA A 751 -6.84 22.67 -30.56
C ALA A 751 -5.81 23.75 -30.96
N ASP A 752 -4.53 23.38 -31.03
CA ASP A 752 -3.41 24.30 -31.26
C ASP A 752 -2.93 24.28 -32.73
N ILE A 753 -3.50 23.40 -33.56
CA ILE A 753 -3.13 23.27 -34.97
C ILE A 753 -3.67 24.47 -35.75
N SER A 754 -2.76 25.31 -36.24
CA SER A 754 -3.06 26.46 -37.09
C SER A 754 -2.70 26.23 -38.55
N SER A 755 -3.29 27.04 -39.43
CA SER A 755 -2.95 27.09 -40.86
C SER A 755 -1.44 27.27 -41.11
N GLU A 756 -0.79 28.12 -40.30
CA GLU A 756 0.66 28.38 -40.36
C GLU A 756 1.47 27.15 -39.93
N SER A 757 1.12 26.54 -38.78
CA SER A 757 1.82 25.36 -38.26
C SER A 757 1.74 24.15 -39.20
N PHE A 758 0.58 23.96 -39.87
CA PHE A 758 0.40 22.91 -40.87
C PHE A 758 1.25 23.20 -42.12
N SER A 759 1.20 24.44 -42.61
CA SER A 759 1.99 24.86 -43.78
C SER A 759 3.48 24.67 -43.57
N ASP A 760 4.00 25.01 -42.39
CA ASP A 760 5.40 24.83 -42.04
C ASP A 760 5.81 23.35 -41.99
N THR A 761 4.95 22.49 -41.44
CA THR A 761 5.16 21.03 -41.40
C THR A 761 5.20 20.44 -42.81
N ALA A 762 4.32 20.90 -43.71
CA ALA A 762 4.23 20.42 -45.08
C ALA A 762 5.31 21.01 -46.00
N ALA A 763 5.78 22.24 -45.77
CA ALA A 763 6.59 22.99 -46.73
C ALA A 763 7.87 22.26 -47.19
N ALA A 764 8.71 21.83 -46.25
CA ALA A 764 9.97 21.15 -46.57
C ALA A 764 9.77 19.67 -46.93
N LYS A 765 8.74 19.03 -46.37
CA LYS A 765 8.42 17.62 -46.64
C LYS A 765 7.80 17.44 -48.02
N ILE A 766 6.66 18.09 -48.26
CA ILE A 766 5.87 17.97 -49.50
C ILE A 766 6.50 18.81 -50.59
N GLY A 767 6.53 20.13 -50.41
CA GLY A 767 7.03 21.02 -51.45
C GLY A 767 8.52 20.86 -51.72
N GLY A 768 9.30 20.60 -50.67
CA GLY A 768 10.72 20.28 -50.86
C GLY A 768 10.93 19.02 -51.70
N PHE A 769 10.11 17.98 -51.52
CA PHE A 769 10.21 16.76 -52.33
C PHE A 769 9.79 17.00 -53.78
N ALA A 770 8.65 17.67 -54.00
CA ALA A 770 8.14 18.02 -55.32
C ALA A 770 9.18 18.82 -56.13
N ARG A 771 9.78 19.85 -55.53
CA ARG A 771 10.85 20.64 -56.16
C ARG A 771 12.09 19.81 -56.49
N MET A 772 12.46 18.85 -55.65
CA MET A 772 13.60 17.98 -55.94
C MET A 772 13.31 17.06 -57.13
N THR A 773 12.10 16.53 -57.25
CA THR A 773 11.73 15.68 -58.40
C THR A 773 11.55 16.46 -59.69
N ASP A 774 11.20 17.74 -59.61
CA ASP A 774 10.96 18.60 -60.78
C ASP A 774 12.22 19.33 -61.26
N LEU A 775 13.08 19.76 -60.34
CA LEU A 775 14.20 20.68 -60.63
C LEU A 775 15.57 20.02 -60.52
N TRP A 776 15.73 18.95 -59.73
CA TRP A 776 17.02 18.27 -59.61
C TRP A 776 17.20 17.28 -60.76
N PRO A 777 18.34 17.28 -61.47
CA PRO A 777 18.58 16.28 -62.52
C PRO A 777 18.58 14.87 -61.94
N LEU A 778 17.69 14.00 -62.44
CA LEU A 778 17.61 12.58 -62.06
C LEU A 778 18.07 11.72 -63.25
N ARG A 779 18.82 10.67 -62.97
CA ARG A 779 19.15 9.64 -63.98
C ARG A 779 17.92 8.79 -64.30
N SER A 780 17.93 8.12 -65.46
CA SER A 780 16.84 7.20 -65.84
C SER A 780 16.72 5.98 -64.92
N ASP A 781 17.81 5.60 -64.25
CA ASP A 781 17.91 4.49 -63.30
C ASP A 781 17.87 4.95 -61.82
N THR A 782 17.46 6.20 -61.56
CA THR A 782 17.42 6.76 -60.20
C THR A 782 16.50 5.96 -59.30
N ARG A 783 16.98 5.70 -58.09
CA ARG A 783 16.13 5.22 -56.98
C ARG A 783 15.82 6.36 -56.03
N ILE A 784 14.57 6.46 -55.61
CA ILE A 784 14.09 7.53 -54.74
C ILE A 784 13.56 6.91 -53.45
N LEU A 785 14.11 7.34 -52.32
CA LEU A 785 13.68 6.97 -50.99
C LEU A 785 13.12 8.19 -50.27
N VAL A 786 11.86 8.12 -49.85
CA VAL A 786 11.18 9.21 -49.16
C VAL A 786 10.97 8.81 -47.71
N CYS A 787 11.50 9.60 -46.77
CA CYS A 787 11.37 9.31 -45.34
C CYS A 787 9.99 9.76 -44.82
N SER A 788 9.10 8.79 -44.65
CA SER A 788 7.75 8.91 -44.10
C SER A 788 7.71 8.36 -42.66
N SER A 789 6.51 8.19 -42.10
CA SER A 789 6.30 7.71 -40.74
C SER A 789 5.10 6.76 -40.65
N VAL A 790 5.21 5.75 -39.79
CA VAL A 790 4.08 4.87 -39.41
C VAL A 790 2.87 5.64 -38.87
N SER A 791 3.08 6.84 -38.32
CA SER A 791 2.01 7.73 -37.85
C SER A 791 1.07 8.19 -38.98
N GLY A 792 1.49 8.20 -40.24
CA GLY A 792 0.60 8.47 -41.37
C GLY A 792 -0.44 7.36 -41.58
N VAL A 793 -0.12 6.14 -41.15
CA VAL A 793 -0.97 4.95 -41.30
C VAL A 793 -1.92 4.79 -40.12
N TRP A 794 -1.45 4.82 -38.88
CA TRP A 794 -2.31 4.55 -37.71
C TRP A 794 -2.55 5.75 -36.78
N GLY A 795 -1.96 6.91 -37.07
CA GLY A 795 -2.13 8.14 -36.29
C GLY A 795 -1.26 8.24 -35.03
N GLY A 796 -1.56 9.22 -34.19
CA GLY A 796 -0.99 9.38 -32.85
C GLY A 796 -1.50 10.65 -32.17
N ARG A 797 -1.49 10.68 -30.83
CA ARG A 797 -1.89 11.86 -30.06
C ARG A 797 -1.01 13.06 -30.43
N GLY A 798 -1.60 14.19 -30.80
CA GLY A 798 -0.88 15.39 -31.25
C GLY A 798 -0.15 15.24 -32.60
N HIS A 799 -0.40 14.17 -33.36
CA HIS A 799 0.29 13.92 -34.63
C HIS A 799 -0.48 14.42 -35.85
N ALA A 800 -1.64 15.07 -35.74
CA ALA A 800 -2.53 15.26 -36.90
C ALA A 800 -1.87 15.93 -38.12
N ALA A 801 -1.17 17.06 -37.93
CA ALA A 801 -0.43 17.71 -39.03
C ALA A 801 0.73 16.85 -39.56
N TYR A 802 1.49 16.21 -38.67
CA TYR A 802 2.62 15.35 -39.02
C TYR A 802 2.18 14.09 -39.78
N SER A 803 1.14 13.40 -39.31
CA SER A 803 0.52 12.24 -39.95
C SER A 803 -0.02 12.58 -41.34
N ALA A 804 -0.69 13.73 -41.49
CA ALA A 804 -1.14 14.20 -42.81
C ALA A 804 0.02 14.41 -43.78
N ALA A 805 1.06 15.13 -43.38
CA ALA A 805 2.22 15.37 -44.24
C ALA A 805 2.91 14.06 -44.64
N ASN A 806 3.10 13.12 -43.72
CA ASN A 806 3.69 11.82 -44.07
C ASN A 806 2.77 10.98 -44.96
N ARG A 807 1.45 11.02 -44.76
CA ARG A 807 0.51 10.31 -45.64
C ARG A 807 0.48 10.91 -47.06
N MET A 808 0.62 12.23 -47.20
CA MET A 808 0.78 12.87 -48.50
C MET A 808 2.09 12.48 -49.19
N LEU A 809 3.19 12.31 -48.43
CA LEU A 809 4.44 11.77 -48.99
C LEU A 809 4.28 10.35 -49.53
N ASP A 810 3.53 9.49 -48.84
CA ASP A 810 3.22 8.15 -49.32
C ASP A 810 2.47 8.22 -50.67
N VAL A 811 1.50 9.13 -50.78
CA VAL A 811 0.76 9.37 -52.02
C VAL A 811 1.69 9.83 -53.14
N MET A 812 2.59 10.79 -52.87
CA MET A 812 3.56 11.26 -53.87
C MET A 812 4.48 10.12 -54.35
N ALA A 813 4.90 9.22 -53.46
CA ALA A 813 5.68 8.04 -53.86
C ALA A 813 4.88 7.12 -54.80
N GLY A 814 3.59 6.88 -54.48
CA GLY A 814 2.66 6.15 -55.36
C GLY A 814 2.47 6.81 -56.72
N GLN A 815 2.35 8.14 -56.76
CA GLN A 815 2.23 8.92 -58.01
C GLN A 815 3.47 8.80 -58.90
N LEU A 816 4.66 8.80 -58.31
CA LEU A 816 5.92 8.61 -59.05
C LEU A 816 6.04 7.17 -59.58
N ARG A 817 5.65 6.16 -58.78
CA ARG A 817 5.57 4.76 -59.23
C ARG A 817 4.61 4.59 -60.41
N ALA A 818 3.44 5.22 -60.35
CA ALA A 818 2.48 5.20 -61.46
C ALA A 818 3.02 5.85 -62.74
N LYS A 819 4.00 6.78 -62.63
CA LYS A 819 4.74 7.37 -63.76
C LYS A 819 5.95 6.52 -64.21
N GLY A 820 6.15 5.34 -63.63
CA GLY A 820 7.25 4.43 -63.95
C GLY A 820 8.58 4.74 -63.27
N GLN A 821 8.60 5.64 -62.28
CA GLN A 821 9.81 5.93 -61.50
C GLN A 821 9.95 4.99 -60.30
N HIS A 822 11.18 4.70 -59.91
CA HIS A 822 11.47 3.85 -58.73
C HIS A 822 11.45 4.72 -57.46
N CYS A 823 10.31 4.76 -56.78
CA CYS A 823 10.13 5.56 -55.56
C CYS A 823 9.46 4.74 -54.45
N VAL A 824 10.05 4.77 -53.25
CA VAL A 824 9.54 4.06 -52.07
C VAL A 824 9.42 5.04 -50.90
N ALA A 825 8.23 5.10 -50.28
CA ALA A 825 8.02 5.79 -49.02
C ALA A 825 8.34 4.86 -47.84
N LEU A 826 9.38 5.18 -47.11
CA LEU A 826 9.85 4.43 -45.95
C LEU A 826 9.13 4.94 -44.70
N ARG A 827 8.15 4.18 -44.21
CA ARG A 827 7.31 4.57 -43.07
C ARG A 827 8.01 4.15 -41.78
N TYR A 828 8.81 5.04 -41.20
CA TYR A 828 9.60 4.70 -40.02
C TYR A 828 8.81 4.75 -38.71
N GLY A 829 9.12 3.82 -37.83
CA GLY A 829 8.85 3.89 -36.39
C GLY A 829 9.81 4.84 -35.67
N LEU A 830 9.98 4.63 -34.37
CA LEU A 830 10.83 5.47 -33.53
C LEU A 830 12.33 5.25 -33.83
N TRP A 831 13.07 6.31 -34.15
CA TRP A 831 14.53 6.25 -34.31
C TRP A 831 15.22 6.41 -32.95
N ARG A 832 16.32 5.66 -32.73
CA ARG A 832 17.20 5.91 -31.58
C ARG A 832 17.97 7.21 -31.75
N THR A 833 18.00 8.03 -30.71
CA THR A 833 18.69 9.33 -30.68
C THR A 833 20.13 9.19 -30.18
N ASP A 834 21.07 9.82 -30.85
CA ASP A 834 22.47 9.89 -30.40
C ASP A 834 22.57 10.76 -29.11
N PRO A 835 23.36 10.35 -28.09
CA PRO A 835 23.54 11.13 -26.88
C PRO A 835 24.05 12.55 -27.17
N GLY A 836 23.37 13.57 -26.63
CA GLY A 836 23.76 14.98 -26.79
C GLY A 836 23.34 15.64 -28.11
N ARG A 837 22.64 14.92 -29.00
CA ARG A 837 21.94 15.52 -30.15
C ARG A 837 20.44 15.41 -29.99
N ASP A 838 19.78 16.54 -30.15
CA ASP A 838 18.34 16.58 -30.29
C ASP A 838 17.97 15.93 -31.64
N SER A 839 17.05 14.98 -31.65
CA SER A 839 16.59 14.36 -32.91
C SER A 839 15.78 15.33 -33.76
N GLY A 840 15.38 16.47 -33.19
CA GLY A 840 14.46 17.45 -33.79
C GLY A 840 13.03 16.92 -33.95
N ILE A 841 12.80 15.62 -33.74
CA ILE A 841 11.53 14.90 -33.90
C ILE A 841 11.01 14.42 -32.53
N THR A 842 11.81 14.39 -31.47
CA THR A 842 11.40 13.80 -30.18
C THR A 842 11.78 14.64 -28.95
N ALA A 843 12.09 15.92 -29.15
CA ALA A 843 12.77 16.81 -28.21
C ALA A 843 12.02 17.23 -26.93
N ARG A 844 10.71 17.03 -26.82
CA ARG A 844 9.93 17.50 -25.65
C ARG A 844 8.90 16.46 -25.23
N ALA A 845 9.13 15.81 -24.09
CA ALA A 845 8.21 14.95 -23.32
C ALA A 845 7.55 13.73 -24.03
N GLY A 846 7.78 13.49 -25.33
CA GLY A 846 7.01 12.51 -26.12
C GLY A 846 7.56 11.08 -26.23
N VAL A 847 8.85 10.82 -25.95
CA VAL A 847 9.45 9.48 -26.15
C VAL A 847 8.76 8.42 -25.29
N SER A 848 8.55 8.69 -24.01
CA SER A 848 7.83 7.77 -23.11
C SER A 848 6.34 7.62 -23.45
N ALA A 849 5.74 8.56 -24.21
CA ALA A 849 4.37 8.42 -24.71
C ALA A 849 4.31 7.53 -25.96
N ILE A 850 5.27 7.67 -26.88
CA ILE A 850 5.40 6.83 -28.07
C ILE A 850 5.80 5.41 -27.68
N GLU A 851 6.74 5.24 -26.74
CA GLU A 851 7.14 3.92 -26.25
C GLU A 851 5.99 3.18 -25.60
N ARG A 852 4.99 3.88 -25.03
CA ARG A 852 3.77 3.28 -24.46
C ARG A 852 2.94 2.51 -25.50
N SER A 853 2.97 2.91 -26.78
CA SER A 853 2.33 2.20 -27.89
C SER A 853 2.95 0.84 -28.21
N GLY A 854 4.12 0.53 -27.65
CA GLY A 854 4.90 -0.67 -27.98
C GLY A 854 6.02 -0.41 -28.98
N LEU A 855 6.08 0.76 -29.62
CA LEU A 855 7.23 1.16 -30.44
C LEU A 855 8.50 1.26 -29.60
N LEU A 856 9.61 0.77 -30.15
CA LEU A 856 10.93 0.80 -29.54
C LEU A 856 11.90 1.57 -30.44
N PRO A 857 12.91 2.25 -29.86
CA PRO A 857 13.92 2.96 -30.64
C PRO A 857 14.72 2.00 -31.55
N MET A 858 14.61 2.20 -32.86
CA MET A 858 15.36 1.44 -33.86
C MET A 858 16.83 1.82 -33.88
N ALA A 859 17.71 0.82 -34.03
CA ALA A 859 19.11 1.05 -34.35
C ALA A 859 19.23 1.68 -35.75
N PRO A 860 19.83 2.87 -35.89
CA PRO A 860 19.86 3.59 -37.17
C PRO A 860 20.47 2.82 -38.33
N GLY A 861 21.57 2.10 -38.09
CA GLY A 861 22.22 1.28 -39.13
C GLY A 861 21.32 0.16 -39.67
N SER A 862 20.55 -0.50 -38.79
CA SER A 862 19.60 -1.53 -39.19
C SER A 862 18.43 -0.96 -39.98
N ALA A 863 17.91 0.21 -39.58
CA ALA A 863 16.84 0.89 -40.30
C ALA A 863 17.28 1.34 -41.70
N VAL A 864 18.49 1.91 -41.83
CA VAL A 864 19.08 2.28 -43.13
C VAL A 864 19.30 1.06 -44.02
N ALA A 865 19.87 -0.02 -43.48
CA ALA A 865 20.08 -1.26 -44.23
C ALA A 865 18.76 -1.84 -44.76
N ALA A 866 17.71 -1.88 -43.94
CA ALA A 866 16.38 -2.36 -44.36
C ALA A 866 15.71 -1.46 -45.41
N SER A 867 16.10 -0.19 -45.48
CA SER A 867 15.60 0.79 -46.45
C SER A 867 16.20 0.63 -47.84
N LEU A 868 17.41 0.07 -47.94
CA LEU A 868 18.15 -0.15 -49.19
C LEU A 868 17.84 -1.53 -49.78
N ARG A 869 16.55 -1.86 -49.87
CA ARG A 869 16.04 -3.14 -50.37
C ARG A 869 14.91 -2.93 -51.36
N GLU A 870 14.64 -3.98 -52.13
CA GLU A 870 13.52 -3.98 -53.07
C GLU A 870 12.21 -4.26 -52.33
N HIS A 871 11.32 -3.26 -52.30
CA HIS A 871 10.02 -3.35 -51.65
C HIS A 871 8.89 -3.30 -52.69
N GLU A 872 7.96 -4.26 -52.65
CA GLU A 872 6.79 -4.30 -53.54
C GLU A 872 5.78 -3.18 -53.25
N SER A 873 5.78 -2.69 -52.01
CA SER A 873 4.91 -1.62 -51.50
C SER A 873 5.67 -0.77 -50.50
N ASP A 874 5.13 0.38 -50.10
CA ASP A 874 5.74 1.25 -49.09
C ASP A 874 5.90 0.53 -47.73
N PRO A 875 7.14 0.25 -47.27
CA PRO A 875 7.38 -0.54 -46.08
C PRO A 875 7.23 0.29 -44.80
N MET A 876 6.70 -0.35 -43.76
CA MET A 876 6.77 0.12 -42.38
C MET A 876 7.96 -0.52 -41.69
N ILE A 877 8.95 0.29 -41.33
CA ILE A 877 10.20 -0.16 -40.74
C ILE A 877 10.22 0.29 -39.28
N MET A 878 10.19 -0.66 -38.35
CA MET A 878 9.97 -0.38 -36.93
C MET A 878 10.59 -1.44 -36.03
N ALA A 879 11.02 -1.07 -34.83
CA ALA A 879 11.23 -2.01 -33.74
C ALA A 879 10.05 -1.85 -32.79
N ALA A 880 9.45 -2.95 -32.34
CA ALA A 880 8.31 -2.88 -31.44
C ALA A 880 8.19 -4.15 -30.59
N ASP A 881 7.62 -3.98 -29.41
CA ASP A 881 7.00 -5.06 -28.66
C ASP A 881 5.69 -5.44 -29.39
N PRO A 882 5.59 -6.64 -29.98
CA PRO A 882 4.47 -7.04 -30.82
C PRO A 882 3.17 -7.17 -30.02
N ASP A 883 3.23 -7.55 -28.74
CA ASP A 883 2.03 -7.66 -27.91
C ASP A 883 1.50 -6.30 -27.52
N ARG A 884 2.38 -5.36 -27.19
CA ARG A 884 1.99 -3.98 -26.85
C ARG A 884 1.52 -3.21 -28.07
N LEU A 885 2.21 -3.36 -29.20
CA LEU A 885 1.80 -2.78 -30.48
C LEU A 885 0.47 -3.38 -30.94
N ARG A 886 0.31 -4.71 -30.86
CA ARG A 886 -0.96 -5.36 -31.16
C ARG A 886 -2.06 -4.83 -30.24
N LYS A 887 -1.85 -4.74 -28.92
CA LYS A 887 -2.85 -4.13 -28.01
C LYS A 887 -3.14 -2.66 -28.35
N PHE A 888 -2.14 -1.90 -28.76
CA PHE A 888 -2.32 -0.52 -29.20
C PHE A 888 -3.19 -0.46 -30.46
N LEU A 889 -2.90 -1.29 -31.47
CA LEU A 889 -3.68 -1.40 -32.72
C LEU A 889 -5.05 -2.07 -32.51
N ASP A 890 -5.17 -3.00 -31.56
CA ASP A 890 -6.39 -3.75 -31.20
C ASP A 890 -7.33 -2.92 -30.32
N SER A 891 -6.77 -2.03 -29.48
CA SER A 891 -7.56 -0.97 -28.83
C SER A 891 -8.16 -0.01 -29.86
N GLN A 892 -7.63 -0.01 -31.09
CA GLN A 892 -8.22 0.60 -32.29
C GLN A 892 -9.04 -0.40 -33.11
N THR A 893 -9.34 -1.62 -32.65
CA THR A 893 -10.11 -2.60 -33.44
C THR A 893 -11.21 -3.40 -32.73
N VAL A 894 -11.14 -3.84 -31.45
CA VAL A 894 -12.27 -4.48 -30.71
C VAL A 894 -11.97 -4.64 -29.19
N GLU A 895 -13.02 -4.50 -28.35
CA GLU A 895 -13.25 -4.97 -26.95
C GLU A 895 -13.18 -3.98 -25.75
N GLN A 896 -14.36 -3.51 -25.31
CA GLN A 896 -14.76 -3.59 -23.89
C GLN A 896 -15.75 -4.75 -23.74
N SER A 897 -15.26 -5.92 -23.32
CA SER A 897 -16.08 -6.99 -22.76
C SER A 897 -16.05 -6.86 -21.23
N GLY A 898 -17.23 -6.83 -20.60
CA GLY A 898 -17.40 -6.49 -19.19
C GLY A 898 -16.76 -7.51 -18.25
N ALA A 899 -15.76 -7.05 -17.47
CA ALA A 899 -15.27 -7.76 -16.30
C ALA A 899 -16.25 -7.53 -15.14
N ALA A 900 -16.99 -8.57 -14.77
CA ALA A 900 -17.74 -8.64 -13.53
C ALA A 900 -16.78 -8.51 -12.33
N ALA A 901 -17.09 -7.60 -11.42
CA ALA A 901 -16.38 -7.46 -10.15
C ALA A 901 -16.47 -8.76 -9.32
N PRO A 902 -15.40 -9.18 -8.62
CA PRO A 902 -15.46 -10.32 -7.73
C PRO A 902 -16.30 -9.96 -6.50
N SER A 903 -17.41 -10.66 -6.30
CA SER A 903 -18.22 -10.57 -5.08
C SER A 903 -17.45 -11.13 -3.89
N ALA A 904 -17.08 -10.27 -2.95
CA ALA A 904 -16.65 -10.69 -1.63
C ALA A 904 -17.87 -11.27 -0.88
N SER A 905 -17.88 -12.58 -0.62
CA SER A 905 -18.89 -13.21 0.22
C SER A 905 -18.56 -12.96 1.69
N THR A 906 -19.31 -12.07 2.34
CA THR A 906 -19.46 -12.01 3.79
C THR A 906 -20.25 -13.24 4.26
N ARG A 907 -19.65 -14.09 5.10
CA ARG A 907 -20.40 -15.14 5.81
C ARG A 907 -20.86 -14.59 7.17
N SER A 908 -22.12 -14.20 7.25
CA SER A 908 -22.85 -13.99 8.50
C SER A 908 -23.42 -15.32 8.97
N GLY A 909 -23.02 -15.81 10.15
CA GLY A 909 -23.58 -17.04 10.73
C GLY A 909 -22.87 -17.69 11.91
N GLU A 910 -21.61 -17.34 12.23
CA GLU A 910 -20.82 -18.05 13.28
C GLU A 910 -20.59 -17.25 14.59
N GLY A 911 -21.04 -15.99 14.67
CA GLY A 911 -20.77 -15.10 15.82
C GLY A 911 -21.29 -15.61 17.18
N PRO A 912 -22.58 -15.96 17.32
CA PRO A 912 -23.15 -16.36 18.61
C PRO A 912 -22.55 -17.64 19.19
N THR A 913 -22.24 -18.62 18.34
CA THR A 913 -21.64 -19.89 18.75
C THR A 913 -20.22 -19.70 19.29
N ARG A 914 -19.45 -18.80 18.68
CA ARG A 914 -18.09 -18.47 19.12
C ARG A 914 -18.07 -17.72 20.45
N VAL A 915 -18.99 -16.76 20.66
CA VAL A 915 -19.10 -16.02 21.93
C VAL A 915 -19.39 -16.96 23.11
N ILE A 916 -20.33 -17.91 22.93
CA ILE A 916 -20.67 -18.87 23.99
C ILE A 916 -19.52 -19.83 24.27
N ALA A 917 -18.76 -20.25 23.25
CA ALA A 917 -17.58 -21.09 23.44
C ALA A 917 -16.52 -20.41 24.31
N GLU A 918 -16.29 -19.11 24.13
CA GLU A 918 -15.36 -18.36 24.99
C GLU A 918 -15.87 -18.17 26.42
N VAL A 919 -17.18 -17.91 26.60
CA VAL A 919 -17.80 -17.85 27.95
C VAL A 919 -17.63 -19.19 28.68
N ALA A 920 -17.91 -20.29 27.99
CA ALA A 920 -17.75 -21.65 28.50
C ALA A 920 -16.31 -21.96 28.89
N SER A 921 -15.36 -21.61 28.02
CA SER A 921 -13.93 -21.81 28.26
C SER A 921 -13.44 -21.06 29.51
N VAL A 922 -13.90 -19.81 29.71
CA VAL A 922 -13.48 -18.98 30.84
C VAL A 922 -14.08 -19.49 32.16
N LEU A 923 -15.34 -19.91 32.13
CA LEU A 923 -16.03 -20.42 33.31
C LEU A 923 -15.70 -21.89 33.63
N GLY A 924 -15.02 -22.60 32.72
CA GLY A 924 -14.68 -24.01 32.88
C GLY A 924 -15.89 -24.95 32.84
N ILE A 925 -16.95 -24.55 32.14
CA ILE A 925 -18.22 -25.29 32.01
C ILE A 925 -18.50 -25.66 30.56
N ASP A 926 -19.34 -26.67 30.33
CA ASP A 926 -19.73 -27.07 28.97
C ASP A 926 -20.64 -26.00 28.35
N ALA A 927 -20.29 -25.53 27.14
CA ALA A 927 -21.04 -24.56 26.37
C ALA A 927 -22.51 -24.95 26.16
N ALA A 928 -22.84 -26.25 26.11
CA ALA A 928 -24.20 -26.74 25.96
C ALA A 928 -25.07 -26.56 27.22
N THR A 929 -24.44 -26.31 28.38
CA THR A 929 -25.11 -26.21 29.69
C THR A 929 -25.34 -24.78 30.16
N ILE A 930 -24.85 -23.79 29.41
CA ILE A 930 -24.99 -22.36 29.76
C ILE A 930 -26.42 -21.89 29.49
N ASP A 931 -27.14 -21.53 30.56
CA ASP A 931 -28.39 -20.78 30.44
C ASP A 931 -28.10 -19.34 30.00
N ARG A 932 -28.64 -18.97 28.84
CA ARG A 932 -28.36 -17.68 28.20
C ARG A 932 -29.01 -16.49 28.90
N GLN A 933 -29.97 -16.74 29.79
CA GLN A 933 -30.70 -15.71 30.54
C GLN A 933 -30.18 -15.52 31.97
N THR A 934 -29.30 -16.40 32.44
CA THR A 934 -28.67 -16.25 33.75
C THR A 934 -27.53 -15.24 33.65
N SER A 935 -27.38 -14.41 34.69
CA SER A 935 -26.30 -13.43 34.77
C SER A 935 -24.94 -14.12 34.75
N LEU A 936 -23.96 -13.55 34.04
CA LEU A 936 -22.61 -14.10 34.03
C LEU A 936 -21.98 -14.12 35.45
N LEU A 937 -22.34 -13.19 36.32
CA LEU A 937 -21.90 -13.19 37.73
C LEU A 937 -22.43 -14.41 38.49
N ASP A 938 -23.70 -14.75 38.29
CA ASP A 938 -24.34 -15.92 38.92
C ASP A 938 -23.77 -17.23 38.38
N LEU A 939 -23.24 -17.21 37.15
CA LEU A 939 -22.50 -18.32 36.55
C LEU A 939 -21.02 -18.39 37.01
N GLY A 940 -20.58 -17.48 37.88
CA GLY A 940 -19.24 -17.49 38.48
C GLY A 940 -18.22 -16.58 37.81
N LEU A 941 -18.64 -15.65 36.93
CA LEU A 941 -17.73 -14.67 36.33
C LEU A 941 -17.25 -13.66 37.39
N ASP A 942 -15.96 -13.66 37.72
CA ASP A 942 -15.32 -12.66 38.58
C ASP A 942 -14.64 -11.55 37.76
N SER A 943 -14.07 -10.54 38.43
CA SER A 943 -13.37 -9.43 37.74
C SER A 943 -12.18 -9.86 36.89
N LEU A 944 -11.53 -10.99 37.16
CA LEU A 944 -10.39 -11.48 36.39
C LEU A 944 -10.85 -12.33 35.20
N LEU A 945 -11.83 -13.21 35.43
CA LEU A 945 -12.49 -13.99 34.38
C LEU A 945 -13.16 -13.08 33.37
N ALA A 946 -13.75 -11.96 33.82
CA ALA A 946 -14.30 -10.95 32.92
C ALA A 946 -13.21 -10.32 32.02
N LEU A 947 -11.98 -10.09 32.51
CA LEU A 947 -10.87 -9.57 31.71
C LEU A 947 -10.42 -10.60 30.67
N ASP A 948 -10.29 -11.87 31.08
CA ASP A 948 -9.92 -12.95 30.17
C ASP A 948 -10.97 -13.15 29.08
N LEU A 949 -12.25 -13.18 29.47
CA LEU A 949 -13.38 -13.22 28.54
C LEU A 949 -13.34 -12.04 27.56
N ARG A 950 -13.10 -10.82 28.03
CA ARG A 950 -12.98 -9.65 27.16
C ARG A 950 -11.83 -9.77 26.15
N LYS A 951 -10.66 -10.26 26.57
CA LYS A 951 -9.50 -10.49 25.69
C LYS A 951 -9.81 -11.54 24.62
N ARG A 952 -10.41 -12.66 25.03
CA ARG A 952 -10.83 -13.75 24.15
C ARG A 952 -11.87 -13.28 23.13
N LEU A 953 -12.90 -12.57 23.58
CA LEU A 953 -13.93 -12.01 22.72
C LEU A 953 -13.34 -11.03 21.71
N ARG A 954 -12.44 -10.13 22.11
CA ARG A 954 -11.76 -9.23 21.18
C ARG A 954 -10.91 -9.97 20.15
N ARG A 955 -10.22 -11.04 20.53
CA ARG A 955 -9.43 -11.88 19.62
C ARG A 955 -10.30 -12.57 18.58
N VAL A 956 -11.45 -13.10 19.00
CA VAL A 956 -12.32 -13.94 18.15
C VAL A 956 -13.31 -13.13 17.32
N THR A 957 -13.78 -12.00 17.85
CA THR A 957 -14.83 -11.16 17.22
C THR A 957 -14.32 -9.84 16.67
N GLY A 958 -13.13 -9.39 17.08
CA GLY A 958 -12.61 -8.05 16.75
C GLY A 958 -13.27 -6.91 17.53
N ALA A 959 -14.35 -7.16 18.28
CA ALA A 959 -15.06 -6.19 19.10
C ALA A 959 -14.80 -6.41 20.61
N SER A 960 -14.83 -5.32 21.39
CA SER A 960 -14.61 -5.35 22.84
C SER A 960 -15.85 -4.85 23.58
N VAL A 961 -16.19 -5.51 24.69
CA VAL A 961 -17.32 -5.16 25.55
C VAL A 961 -16.78 -4.45 26.81
N PRO A 962 -17.42 -3.35 27.26
CA PRO A 962 -17.02 -2.70 28.50
C PRO A 962 -17.08 -3.67 29.68
N LEU A 963 -16.01 -3.74 30.48
CA LEU A 963 -15.97 -4.68 31.60
C LEU A 963 -17.04 -4.38 32.66
N GLY A 964 -17.41 -3.10 32.82
CA GLY A 964 -18.51 -2.71 33.70
C GLY A 964 -19.85 -3.34 33.31
N ALA A 965 -20.06 -3.66 32.03
CA ALA A 965 -21.23 -4.42 31.59
C ALA A 965 -21.09 -5.91 31.97
N LEU A 966 -19.92 -6.50 31.76
CA LEU A 966 -19.61 -7.89 32.16
C LEU A 966 -19.78 -8.12 33.67
N LEU A 967 -19.40 -7.13 34.48
CA LEU A 967 -19.52 -7.14 35.95
C LEU A 967 -20.80 -6.49 36.48
N GLY A 968 -21.65 -5.95 35.60
CA GLY A 968 -22.93 -5.32 35.92
C GLY A 968 -24.11 -6.28 35.86
N GLY A 969 -23.84 -7.58 35.74
CA GLY A 969 -24.85 -8.62 35.73
C GLY A 969 -25.37 -9.01 34.34
N ILE A 970 -24.70 -8.62 33.25
CA ILE A 970 -25.08 -8.98 31.87
C ILE A 970 -25.27 -10.49 31.70
N THR A 971 -26.24 -10.87 30.88
CA THR A 971 -26.49 -12.27 30.49
C THR A 971 -25.71 -12.63 29.21
N SER A 972 -25.54 -13.93 28.92
CA SER A 972 -24.89 -14.36 27.67
C SER A 972 -25.68 -13.91 26.42
N ALA A 973 -27.02 -13.79 26.52
CA ALA A 973 -27.86 -13.29 25.43
C ALA A 973 -27.64 -11.79 25.16
N GLU A 974 -27.58 -10.97 26.20
CA GLU A 974 -27.30 -9.54 26.09
C GLU A 974 -25.88 -9.26 25.60
N LEU A 975 -24.92 -10.08 26.01
CA LEU A 975 -23.54 -10.00 25.55
C LEU A 975 -23.42 -10.21 24.03
N ILE A 976 -24.13 -11.20 23.47
CA ILE A 976 -24.18 -11.45 22.02
C ILE A 976 -24.82 -10.24 21.31
N ALA A 977 -25.93 -9.71 21.84
CA ALA A 977 -26.62 -8.57 21.23
C ALA A 977 -25.78 -7.28 21.23
N ASP A 978 -25.03 -7.00 22.30
CA ASP A 978 -24.13 -5.84 22.38
C ASP A 978 -22.98 -5.95 21.36
N LEU A 979 -22.40 -7.15 21.20
CA LEU A 979 -21.34 -7.41 20.22
C LEU A 979 -21.84 -7.27 18.78
N ASP A 980 -23.00 -7.82 18.44
CA ASP A 980 -23.59 -7.70 17.10
C ASP A 980 -23.89 -6.23 16.74
N THR A 981 -24.41 -5.46 17.69
CA THR A 981 -24.69 -4.02 17.50
C THR A 981 -23.41 -3.21 17.26
N ARG A 982 -22.31 -3.57 17.93
CA ARG A 982 -21.01 -2.90 17.77
C ARG A 982 -20.35 -3.23 16.44
N LEU A 983 -20.47 -4.47 15.97
CA LEU A 983 -19.93 -4.89 14.67
C LEU A 983 -20.61 -4.15 13.51
N GLN A 984 -21.94 -3.96 13.58
CA GLN A 984 -22.69 -3.19 12.58
C GLN A 984 -22.25 -1.71 12.51
N LYS A 985 -21.89 -1.09 13.63
CA LYS A 985 -21.41 0.31 13.66
C LYS A 985 -20.02 0.48 13.04
N VAL A 986 -19.15 -0.52 13.16
CA VAL A 986 -17.78 -0.49 12.60
C VAL A 986 -17.81 -0.66 11.07
N GLU A 987 -18.76 -1.39 10.51
CA GLU A 987 -18.96 -1.47 9.06
C GLU A 987 -19.47 -0.14 8.47
N THR A 988 -20.38 0.56 9.16
CA THR A 988 -20.91 1.86 8.69
C THR A 988 -19.93 3.05 8.79
N THR A 989 -18.74 2.89 9.37
CA THR A 989 -17.71 3.95 9.45
C THR A 989 -16.54 3.74 8.48
N ARG A 990 -16.58 2.68 7.66
CA ARG A 990 -15.60 2.38 6.61
C ARG A 990 -16.11 2.66 5.19
N ASP A 991 -17.39 2.98 5.04
CA ASP A 991 -17.99 3.66 3.88
C ASP A 991 -18.05 5.17 4.13
#